data_AF-A0A954QP17-F1
#
_entry.id   AF-A0A954QP17-F1
#
_cell.length_a   1.000
_cell.length_b   1.000
_cell.length_c   1.000
_cell.angle_alpha   90.00
_cell.angle_beta   90.00
_cell.angle_gamma   90.00
#
_symmetry.space_group_name_H-M   'P 1'
#
loop_
_entity.id
_entity.type
_entity.pdbx_description
1 polymer ?
#
loop_
_entity_poly.entity_id
_entity_poly.type
_entity_poly.pdbx_seq_one_letter_code
_entity_poly.pdbx_strand_id
1 'polypeptide(L)'
;RIYGGAQEDVIFGATGDDQIWGGPDHDLLFGDHGMWDRARPVNERAISTYIDDNSGAGNDTIHGDEGDDFIWGQQGDDHLFGDDGEDDITGGHNVVGGSDGADTIDGGADADVVLGDNGQILRTLLTNRDNAWKRYPAPFADVIRQISRFDDEDRVGAGDTIEGGDGDDILHGQRGDDIMSGGAGDDEMIGELGNDTMSGGADNDILLGDVGQILRDFTPMGQPRVNENGSWHRDIVLEDVASVSGLINADMTPLQVNDPNLASKLMKSDLVIATGAHDANGNKIKNSANQAWDVDLLLVNLVAANNDTLDGGDGQDLVFGQRGNDIVAGGSGDDLVVGDNAVNLTPFDTELPHITRTIRLLEADNGVTVPFTFDARGNVISSPIELTPHEMSLNEPFWLTDTYANIASPTVDRMLDQVGAHELARTDGAKLTSLFTVIPDVLHHTDVLPGNDTVRGDAGDDLVVGDNAQFYSPLLTGFTPIDNATSDVQKYFQLLMYTMRSLGIDFEQLQAAQGASQVAHDIHVASDDVQGGTGNDRVLGDDGVFVIAPQLGLPVSEAELQRTATALLTYLQDLQTAATDMEHVAFEAHYQTLNTLLVTPGATAKPNLHDLYIGNDVIAGDEGNDTISGDQALLMMPVITGVRTELIRDNSHISTSVWDTVADSLLSADMLFRAKLNTHLSADHDKLNRTLNATQLAQLPPDYDYELFVGNDTIDAGDGNDLVLGDFAVDSIPISLTLPKTDIERFEQKQDVRELMDDMELFLERWHHPNDLSAWQSSYDHARFDERTGAAQEIAIHAGNDNINGGAGDDHVLADSDSLAVTIQVQAPQQRDTEVDPEWKVEFLNRTFFELTDHYSRNLNVSDLNEDTVLGGSGNDILMGQFNDDTLLGGPDDDKLLGGSGTNTTDGGAGTNDVRNGSEDTPSKEVLDLMKDRLFNSQEPWINELIRDIDGAPESTSHVYTLSALSGNLFEAEPAPAEVISSDVLANNVSGAWEVGRFTTAGLQVADWGQWATTTGWDYIMVGDFDGDGREDVIARNNGKWWVTREVNGQFVSTQWGN
;
A
#
# COMPACT_ATOMS: atom_id res chain seq x y z
N ARG A 1 -3.06 -52.61 -13.17
CA ARG A 1 -4.46 -53.02 -12.79
C ARG A 1 -4.47 -53.75 -11.45
N ILE A 2 -4.84 -53.04 -10.39
CA ILE A 2 -4.82 -53.46 -8.98
C ILE A 2 -6.13 -53.01 -8.31
N TYR A 3 -6.66 -53.78 -7.37
CA TYR A 3 -7.87 -53.44 -6.60
C TYR A 3 -7.60 -53.70 -5.11
N GLY A 4 -7.75 -52.70 -4.23
CA GLY A 4 -7.53 -52.79 -2.77
C GLY A 4 -8.64 -53.60 -2.09
N GLY A 5 -9.83 -53.03 -2.06
CA GLY A 5 -11.08 -53.74 -1.96
C GLY A 5 -11.93 -53.48 -0.72
N ALA A 6 -11.42 -53.47 0.51
CA ALA A 6 -12.15 -53.03 1.71
C ALA A 6 -11.22 -53.12 2.91
N GLN A 7 -11.34 -52.16 3.84
CA GLN A 7 -10.34 -51.77 4.84
C GLN A 7 -9.20 -50.95 4.24
N GLU A 8 -8.56 -50.17 5.10
CA GLU A 8 -7.33 -49.42 4.81
C GLU A 8 -6.24 -50.31 4.17
N ASP A 9 -5.98 -50.08 2.90
CA ASP A 9 -5.03 -50.75 2.03
C ASP A 9 -3.81 -49.84 1.73
N VAL A 10 -2.71 -50.50 1.33
CA VAL A 10 -1.47 -49.83 0.92
C VAL A 10 -1.05 -50.44 -0.41
N ILE A 11 -1.12 -49.67 -1.48
CA ILE A 11 -0.97 -50.12 -2.86
C ILE A 11 0.22 -49.43 -3.53
N PHE A 12 0.99 -50.19 -4.31
CA PHE A 12 2.06 -49.71 -5.18
C PHE A 12 1.85 -50.31 -6.56
N GLY A 13 1.72 -49.51 -7.63
CA GLY A 13 1.64 -50.00 -9.01
C GLY A 13 2.97 -50.59 -9.50
N ALA A 14 4.09 -49.96 -9.12
CA ALA A 14 5.44 -50.23 -9.64
C ALA A 14 5.58 -49.80 -11.11
N THR A 15 6.61 -50.30 -11.83
CA THR A 15 6.94 -49.76 -13.16
C THR A 15 5.82 -49.87 -14.21
N GLY A 16 5.57 -48.75 -14.89
CA GLY A 16 4.83 -48.64 -16.14
C GLY A 16 3.32 -48.52 -15.92
N ASP A 17 2.60 -48.10 -16.97
CA ASP A 17 1.20 -47.66 -16.90
C ASP A 17 0.27 -48.63 -16.13
N ASP A 18 -0.07 -48.25 -14.91
CA ASP A 18 -0.91 -48.99 -14.00
C ASP A 18 -2.31 -48.39 -13.89
N GLN A 19 -3.19 -49.19 -13.30
CA GLN A 19 -4.56 -48.73 -13.02
C GLN A 19 -4.91 -49.25 -11.64
N ILE A 20 -5.25 -48.38 -10.72
CA ILE A 20 -5.39 -48.66 -9.29
C ILE A 20 -6.78 -48.19 -8.84
N TRP A 21 -7.41 -49.00 -8.02
CA TRP A 21 -8.67 -48.68 -7.33
C TRP A 21 -8.47 -49.02 -5.86
N GLY A 22 -8.58 -48.05 -4.97
CA GLY A 22 -8.49 -48.23 -3.52
C GLY A 22 -9.64 -49.09 -3.04
N GLY A 23 -10.86 -48.59 -3.26
CA GLY A 23 -12.10 -49.20 -2.82
C GLY A 23 -12.63 -48.44 -1.60
N PRO A 24 -13.48 -49.07 -0.76
CA PRO A 24 -13.97 -48.40 0.44
C PRO A 24 -12.93 -48.41 1.57
N ASP A 25 -12.98 -47.36 2.39
CA ASP A 25 -12.10 -47.04 3.52
C ASP A 25 -10.81 -46.31 3.10
N HIS A 26 -10.14 -45.64 4.07
CA HIS A 26 -8.95 -44.80 3.85
C HIS A 26 -7.71 -45.57 3.39
N ASP A 27 -7.31 -45.33 2.15
CA ASP A 27 -6.26 -46.04 1.44
C ASP A 27 -5.04 -45.17 1.18
N LEU A 28 -3.95 -45.86 0.81
CA LEU A 28 -2.67 -45.25 0.51
C LEU A 28 -2.17 -45.78 -0.83
N LEU A 29 -2.23 -44.93 -1.85
CA LEU A 29 -2.11 -45.31 -3.25
C LEU A 29 -0.88 -44.66 -3.88
N PHE A 30 -0.02 -45.48 -4.46
CA PHE A 30 1.18 -45.07 -5.19
C PHE A 30 1.05 -45.57 -6.62
N GLY A 31 1.13 -44.68 -7.61
CA GLY A 31 1.24 -45.03 -9.02
C GLY A 31 2.45 -45.95 -9.25
N ASP A 32 3.63 -45.43 -8.99
CA ASP A 32 4.88 -46.18 -9.11
C ASP A 32 5.36 -46.89 -7.81
N HIS A 33 6.53 -46.53 -7.31
CA HIS A 33 7.29 -47.27 -6.33
C HIS A 33 7.39 -46.49 -5.04
N GLY A 34 7.10 -47.14 -3.92
CA GLY A 34 7.33 -46.52 -2.63
C GLY A 34 7.89 -47.46 -1.58
N MET A 35 8.21 -46.86 -0.45
CA MET A 35 8.76 -47.50 0.73
C MET A 35 7.85 -47.22 1.93
N TRP A 36 7.53 -48.29 2.66
CA TRP A 36 6.84 -48.21 3.95
C TRP A 36 7.83 -48.31 5.12
N ASP A 37 8.19 -47.18 5.73
CA ASP A 37 9.10 -47.14 6.88
C ASP A 37 8.37 -47.05 8.23
N ARG A 38 8.29 -48.19 8.93
CA ARG A 38 7.69 -48.27 10.28
C ARG A 38 8.46 -47.54 11.37
N ALA A 39 9.69 -47.09 11.10
CA ALA A 39 10.49 -46.32 12.04
C ALA A 39 10.04 -44.84 12.11
N ARG A 40 9.35 -44.34 11.08
CA ARG A 40 8.81 -42.98 11.02
C ARG A 40 7.47 -42.84 11.76
N PRO A 41 7.08 -41.59 12.12
CA PRO A 41 5.71 -41.26 12.54
C PRO A 41 4.68 -41.84 11.56
N VAL A 42 3.45 -42.13 12.05
CA VAL A 42 2.44 -42.86 11.25
C VAL A 42 2.11 -42.14 9.95
N ASN A 43 1.99 -40.83 10.00
CA ASN A 43 1.71 -39.91 8.90
C ASN A 43 2.90 -39.69 7.94
N GLU A 44 4.08 -40.27 8.22
CA GLU A 44 5.29 -40.10 7.38
C GLU A 44 5.86 -41.46 6.92
N ARG A 45 5.09 -42.55 7.07
CA ARG A 45 5.61 -43.90 6.79
C ARG A 45 5.70 -44.21 5.30
N ALA A 46 4.85 -43.58 4.52
CA ALA A 46 4.75 -43.75 3.09
C ALA A 46 5.71 -42.76 2.41
N ILE A 47 6.65 -43.28 1.63
CA ILE A 47 7.71 -42.48 1.02
C ILE A 47 7.85 -42.94 -0.42
N SER A 48 7.67 -42.04 -1.39
CA SER A 48 7.91 -42.32 -2.80
C SER A 48 9.38 -42.64 -3.02
N THR A 49 9.65 -43.53 -3.97
CA THR A 49 11.00 -43.91 -4.37
C THR A 49 11.06 -43.89 -5.88
N TYR A 50 12.04 -43.19 -6.43
CA TYR A 50 12.20 -43.13 -7.88
C TYR A 50 13.45 -43.90 -8.32
N ILE A 51 13.37 -44.40 -9.55
CA ILE A 51 14.47 -45.05 -10.28
C ILE A 51 14.85 -44.15 -11.46
N ASP A 52 16.07 -44.29 -11.99
CA ASP A 52 16.52 -43.41 -13.09
C ASP A 52 15.57 -43.45 -14.31
N ASP A 53 15.48 -42.34 -15.06
CA ASP A 53 14.54 -42.10 -16.18
C ASP A 53 14.55 -43.21 -17.25
N ASN A 54 15.59 -44.04 -17.28
CA ASN A 54 15.75 -45.14 -18.23
C ASN A 54 15.00 -46.43 -17.82
N SER A 55 14.37 -46.46 -16.65
CA SER A 55 13.79 -47.66 -16.06
C SER A 55 12.27 -47.79 -16.22
N GLY A 56 11.59 -46.76 -16.73
CA GLY A 56 10.20 -46.83 -17.19
C GLY A 56 9.16 -46.80 -16.07
N ALA A 57 9.13 -45.71 -15.33
CA ALA A 57 7.88 -45.23 -14.73
C ALA A 57 6.86 -44.91 -15.84
N GLY A 58 5.58 -44.98 -15.54
CA GLY A 58 4.54 -44.87 -16.57
C GLY A 58 3.31 -44.18 -16.07
N ASN A 59 2.56 -43.67 -17.04
CA ASN A 59 1.35 -42.89 -16.84
C ASN A 59 0.26 -43.76 -16.19
N ASP A 60 -0.03 -43.48 -14.94
CA ASP A 60 -0.89 -44.26 -14.09
C ASP A 60 -2.33 -43.72 -14.10
N THR A 61 -3.28 -44.56 -13.68
CA THR A 61 -4.65 -44.14 -13.41
C THR A 61 -5.04 -44.61 -12.03
N ILE A 62 -5.30 -43.71 -11.09
CA ILE A 62 -5.57 -44.05 -9.70
C ILE A 62 -6.95 -43.51 -9.32
N HIS A 63 -7.77 -44.36 -8.72
CA HIS A 63 -9.05 -44.01 -8.10
C HIS A 63 -8.97 -44.31 -6.60
N GLY A 64 -9.28 -43.32 -5.77
CA GLY A 64 -9.49 -43.50 -4.34
C GLY A 64 -10.70 -44.39 -4.05
N ASP A 65 -11.82 -44.09 -4.72
CA ASP A 65 -13.16 -44.65 -4.52
C ASP A 65 -13.91 -44.04 -3.29
N GLU A 66 -14.06 -44.73 -2.15
CA GLU A 66 -14.83 -44.21 -1.00
C GLU A 66 -13.93 -44.05 0.23
N GLY A 67 -13.81 -42.84 0.77
CA GLY A 67 -13.12 -42.51 2.00
C GLY A 67 -11.86 -41.69 1.78
N ASP A 68 -11.42 -41.00 2.84
CA ASP A 68 -10.27 -40.09 2.82
C ASP A 68 -8.94 -40.80 2.52
N ASP A 69 -8.46 -40.66 1.30
CA ASP A 69 -7.35 -41.35 0.70
C ASP A 69 -6.09 -40.48 0.60
N PHE A 70 -4.95 -41.16 0.41
CA PHE A 70 -3.68 -40.50 0.11
C PHE A 70 -3.15 -41.03 -1.20
N ILE A 71 -3.02 -40.15 -2.19
CA ILE A 71 -2.71 -40.52 -3.57
C ILE A 71 -1.41 -39.83 -4.00
N TRP A 72 -0.48 -40.62 -4.54
CA TRP A 72 0.75 -40.13 -5.17
C TRP A 72 0.90 -40.71 -6.58
N GLY A 73 0.80 -39.87 -7.61
CA GLY A 73 1.02 -40.27 -9.01
C GLY A 73 2.47 -40.72 -9.22
N GLN A 74 3.42 -39.83 -8.92
CA GLN A 74 4.88 -39.97 -8.99
C GLN A 74 5.49 -39.58 -10.33
N GLN A 75 5.84 -40.55 -11.18
CA GLN A 75 6.55 -40.26 -12.42
C GLN A 75 5.60 -40.52 -13.59
N GLY A 76 5.44 -39.53 -14.45
CA GLY A 76 4.68 -39.70 -15.69
C GLY A 76 3.56 -38.69 -15.73
N ASP A 77 2.77 -38.75 -16.79
CA ASP A 77 1.56 -37.94 -16.90
C ASP A 77 0.39 -38.79 -16.39
N ASP A 78 0.00 -38.60 -15.14
CA ASP A 78 -0.91 -39.45 -14.38
C ASP A 78 -2.36 -38.94 -14.42
N HIS A 79 -3.30 -39.86 -14.18
CA HIS A 79 -4.72 -39.56 -14.02
C HIS A 79 -5.18 -39.97 -12.62
N LEU A 80 -5.40 -38.99 -11.75
CA LEU A 80 -5.71 -39.21 -10.33
C LEU A 80 -7.15 -38.76 -10.04
N PHE A 81 -7.90 -39.60 -9.35
CA PHE A 81 -9.27 -39.35 -8.91
C PHE A 81 -9.37 -39.66 -7.42
N GLY A 82 -9.74 -38.70 -6.59
CA GLY A 82 -10.07 -38.93 -5.19
C GLY A 82 -11.40 -39.68 -5.03
N ASP A 83 -12.41 -39.26 -5.80
CA ASP A 83 -13.79 -39.78 -5.78
C ASP A 83 -14.59 -39.28 -4.55
N ASP A 84 -15.12 -40.13 -3.65
CA ASP A 84 -15.88 -39.67 -2.48
C ASP A 84 -14.95 -39.62 -1.24
N GLY A 85 -14.71 -38.48 -0.60
CA GLY A 85 -13.95 -38.40 0.65
C GLY A 85 -13.06 -37.16 0.77
N GLU A 86 -12.48 -36.91 1.95
CA GLU A 86 -11.51 -35.81 2.12
C GLU A 86 -10.09 -36.28 1.78
N ASP A 87 -9.67 -36.14 0.53
CA ASP A 87 -8.46 -36.73 -0.02
C ASP A 87 -7.23 -35.81 0.07
N ASP A 88 -6.05 -36.41 0.13
CA ASP A 88 -4.75 -35.73 0.03
C ASP A 88 -4.05 -36.28 -1.22
N ILE A 89 -4.05 -35.49 -2.29
CA ILE A 89 -3.54 -35.88 -3.61
C ILE A 89 -2.28 -35.09 -3.93
N THR A 90 -1.28 -35.78 -4.49
CA THR A 90 -0.06 -35.20 -5.02
C THR A 90 0.21 -35.85 -6.36
N GLY A 91 0.18 -35.08 -7.45
CA GLY A 91 0.48 -35.59 -8.78
C GLY A 91 1.87 -36.21 -8.81
N GLY A 92 2.86 -35.47 -8.35
CA GLY A 92 4.23 -35.95 -8.22
C GLY A 92 4.59 -36.78 -6.98
N HIS A 93 5.79 -36.53 -6.46
CA HIS A 93 6.39 -37.24 -5.35
C HIS A 93 6.30 -36.50 -4.02
N ASN A 94 6.15 -37.31 -2.96
CA ASN A 94 6.41 -36.85 -1.60
C ASN A 94 7.90 -36.86 -1.18
N VAL A 95 8.82 -36.80 -2.15
CA VAL A 95 10.26 -36.67 -1.91
C VAL A 95 10.89 -35.74 -2.93
N VAL A 96 11.91 -34.99 -2.49
CA VAL A 96 12.68 -34.08 -3.35
C VAL A 96 13.45 -34.82 -4.45
N GLY A 97 13.46 -34.22 -5.64
CA GLY A 97 14.26 -34.61 -6.80
C GLY A 97 13.68 -35.78 -7.60
N GLY A 98 12.43 -36.17 -7.32
CA GLY A 98 11.68 -37.07 -8.19
C GLY A 98 11.33 -36.34 -9.49
N SER A 99 11.50 -37.00 -10.62
CA SER A 99 10.98 -36.45 -11.88
C SER A 99 9.47 -36.57 -11.90
N ASP A 100 8.82 -35.57 -12.50
CA ASP A 100 7.37 -35.45 -12.58
C ASP A 100 6.93 -35.25 -14.04
N GLY A 101 5.65 -35.47 -14.32
CA GLY A 101 5.01 -35.21 -15.61
C GLY A 101 3.76 -34.35 -15.46
N ALA A 102 3.04 -34.14 -16.56
CA ALA A 102 1.85 -33.29 -16.56
C ALA A 102 0.61 -34.09 -16.16
N ASP A 103 0.04 -33.81 -15.00
CA ASP A 103 -0.98 -34.63 -14.38
C ASP A 103 -2.41 -34.13 -14.65
N THR A 104 -3.37 -35.04 -14.57
CA THR A 104 -4.80 -34.71 -14.54
C THR A 104 -5.38 -35.23 -13.24
N ILE A 105 -5.81 -34.33 -12.38
CA ILE A 105 -6.23 -34.60 -11.01
C ILE A 105 -7.68 -34.11 -10.82
N ASP A 106 -8.49 -34.95 -10.21
CA ASP A 106 -9.90 -34.69 -9.84
C ASP A 106 -10.05 -35.10 -8.37
N GLY A 107 -10.28 -34.13 -7.49
CA GLY A 107 -10.49 -34.36 -6.05
C GLY A 107 -11.77 -35.16 -5.83
N GLY A 108 -12.90 -34.59 -6.25
CA GLY A 108 -14.17 -35.28 -6.31
C GLY A 108 -15.19 -34.66 -5.37
N ALA A 109 -15.49 -35.31 -4.25
CA ALA A 109 -16.50 -34.84 -3.31
C ALA A 109 -15.99 -34.82 -1.88
N ASP A 110 -16.43 -33.83 -1.10
CA ASP A 110 -15.88 -33.41 0.18
C ASP A 110 -14.52 -32.67 0.03
N ALA A 111 -13.97 -32.16 1.14
CA ALA A 111 -12.85 -31.21 1.10
C ALA A 111 -11.47 -31.87 0.88
N ASP A 112 -10.86 -31.57 -0.25
CA ASP A 112 -9.63 -32.14 -0.77
C ASP A 112 -8.43 -31.20 -0.65
N VAL A 113 -7.23 -31.78 -0.73
CA VAL A 113 -6.00 -31.02 -0.95
C VAL A 113 -5.21 -31.64 -2.07
N VAL A 114 -4.96 -30.83 -3.10
CA VAL A 114 -4.31 -31.26 -4.32
C VAL A 114 -3.05 -30.44 -4.54
N LEU A 115 -1.95 -31.15 -4.77
CA LEU A 115 -0.69 -30.59 -5.28
C LEU A 115 -0.48 -31.15 -6.68
N GLY A 116 -0.26 -30.28 -7.68
CA GLY A 116 0.06 -30.68 -9.04
C GLY A 116 1.35 -31.50 -9.11
N ASP A 117 2.43 -30.97 -8.55
CA ASP A 117 3.76 -31.56 -8.65
C ASP A 117 4.23 -32.25 -7.35
N ASN A 118 5.55 -32.29 -7.15
CA ASN A 118 6.22 -32.75 -5.95
C ASN A 118 5.90 -31.89 -4.71
N GLY A 119 5.42 -32.55 -3.67
CA GLY A 119 5.21 -31.90 -2.38
C GLY A 119 4.82 -32.85 -1.26
N GLN A 120 4.62 -32.30 -0.07
CA GLN A 120 4.13 -33.04 1.09
C GLN A 120 2.97 -32.30 1.75
N ILE A 121 1.86 -33.01 1.90
CA ILE A 121 0.73 -32.59 2.73
C ILE A 121 0.97 -33.13 4.15
N LEU A 122 1.22 -32.23 5.09
CA LEU A 122 1.51 -32.53 6.49
C LEU A 122 0.31 -32.22 7.37
N ARG A 123 -0.01 -33.13 8.29
CA ARG A 123 -1.18 -33.01 9.18
C ARG A 123 -0.74 -32.63 10.61
N THR A 124 -1.07 -31.42 11.07
CA THR A 124 -0.77 -30.90 12.43
C THR A 124 -1.98 -30.99 13.36
N LEU A 125 -1.86 -31.76 14.45
CA LEU A 125 -2.95 -32.06 15.40
C LEU A 125 -3.28 -30.91 16.37
N LEU A 126 -4.56 -30.57 16.49
CA LEU A 126 -5.02 -29.49 17.36
C LEU A 126 -5.30 -29.91 18.82
N THR A 127 -5.81 -31.12 19.12
CA THR A 127 -6.18 -31.44 20.53
C THR A 127 -5.93 -32.86 21.11
N ASN A 128 -5.47 -33.92 20.41
CA ASN A 128 -5.09 -35.19 21.10
C ASN A 128 -4.27 -36.22 20.30
N ARG A 129 -3.63 -37.13 21.06
CA ARG A 129 -2.60 -38.12 20.65
C ARG A 129 -3.16 -39.50 20.22
N ASP A 130 -3.79 -39.62 19.06
CA ASP A 130 -4.03 -40.94 18.45
C ASP A 130 -3.23 -41.08 17.14
N ASN A 131 -2.49 -42.18 17.03
CA ASN A 131 -1.56 -42.50 15.93
C ASN A 131 -2.27 -43.15 14.71
N ALA A 132 -3.44 -42.64 14.31
CA ALA A 132 -4.16 -43.06 13.09
C ALA A 132 -4.11 -41.92 12.06
N TRP A 133 -4.33 -42.20 10.77
CA TRP A 133 -4.57 -41.18 9.74
C TRP A 133 -5.75 -40.29 10.15
N LYS A 134 -5.72 -39.00 9.80
CA LYS A 134 -6.54 -37.97 10.45
C LYS A 134 -7.20 -37.03 9.46
N ARG A 135 -8.52 -36.99 9.50
CA ARG A 135 -9.39 -36.18 8.65
C ARG A 135 -9.21 -34.69 8.92
N TYR A 136 -9.48 -33.87 7.92
CA TYR A 136 -9.58 -32.42 8.01
C TYR A 136 -11.04 -31.98 7.85
N PRO A 137 -11.91 -32.19 8.85
CA PRO A 137 -13.24 -31.62 8.78
C PRO A 137 -13.15 -30.13 9.11
N ALA A 138 -13.54 -29.28 8.17
CA ALA A 138 -13.74 -27.86 8.38
C ALA A 138 -14.70 -27.60 9.59
N PRO A 139 -14.66 -26.40 10.16
CA PRO A 139 -13.98 -26.07 11.41
C PRO A 139 -14.85 -26.44 12.65
N PHE A 140 -14.47 -27.27 13.62
CA PHE A 140 -13.15 -27.64 14.11
C PHE A 140 -13.24 -28.99 14.85
N ALA A 141 -12.60 -30.04 14.31
CA ALA A 141 -11.81 -31.03 15.07
C ALA A 141 -11.06 -32.02 14.14
N ASP A 142 -9.76 -31.85 13.93
CA ASP A 142 -8.68 -32.37 14.80
C ASP A 142 -7.28 -32.10 14.21
N VAL A 143 -7.18 -31.63 12.97
CA VAL A 143 -5.93 -31.43 12.20
C VAL A 143 -5.96 -30.15 11.37
N ILE A 144 -4.79 -29.59 11.07
CA ILE A 144 -4.53 -28.59 10.03
C ILE A 144 -3.67 -29.26 8.96
N ARG A 145 -4.06 -29.15 7.70
CA ARG A 145 -3.22 -29.53 6.57
C ARG A 145 -2.21 -28.41 6.30
N GLN A 146 -0.94 -28.75 6.26
CA GLN A 146 0.18 -27.84 6.03
C GLN A 146 0.93 -28.34 4.82
N ILE A 147 1.06 -27.48 3.83
CA ILE A 147 1.67 -27.84 2.56
C ILE A 147 3.17 -27.54 2.62
N SER A 148 3.93 -28.44 2.05
CA SER A 148 5.37 -28.36 1.94
C SER A 148 5.77 -28.71 0.52
N ARG A 149 5.81 -27.70 -0.33
CA ARG A 149 6.22 -27.80 -1.72
C ARG A 149 7.71 -28.12 -1.84
N PHE A 150 8.10 -28.81 -2.92
CA PHE A 150 9.49 -29.17 -3.19
C PHE A 150 10.06 -28.55 -4.46
N ASP A 151 9.21 -27.94 -5.28
CA ASP A 151 9.54 -27.21 -6.49
C ASP A 151 10.54 -26.06 -6.21
N ASP A 152 10.50 -25.44 -5.04
CA ASP A 152 11.48 -24.46 -4.55
C ASP A 152 12.89 -25.08 -4.34
N GLU A 153 12.97 -26.38 -4.03
CA GLU A 153 14.21 -27.12 -3.75
C GLU A 153 14.78 -27.81 -5.00
N ASP A 154 13.94 -28.46 -5.81
CA ASP A 154 14.36 -29.26 -6.97
C ASP A 154 14.03 -28.66 -8.34
N ARG A 155 13.12 -27.68 -8.41
CA ARG A 155 12.65 -27.02 -9.64
C ARG A 155 12.08 -27.99 -10.66
N VAL A 156 11.51 -29.07 -10.19
CA VAL A 156 10.70 -29.96 -11.02
C VAL A 156 9.29 -29.39 -11.04
N GLY A 157 8.73 -29.31 -12.23
CA GLY A 157 7.31 -29.06 -12.42
C GLY A 157 6.86 -29.30 -13.86
N ALA A 158 5.56 -29.44 -14.05
CA ALA A 158 4.87 -29.57 -15.33
C ALA A 158 3.54 -28.79 -15.31
N GLY A 159 2.90 -28.64 -16.48
CA GLY A 159 1.59 -27.98 -16.56
C GLY A 159 0.47 -28.99 -16.32
N ASP A 160 -0.23 -28.83 -15.23
CA ASP A 160 -1.22 -29.78 -14.68
C ASP A 160 -2.66 -29.35 -14.98
N THR A 161 -3.58 -30.28 -14.82
CA THR A 161 -5.02 -30.02 -14.87
C THR A 161 -5.67 -30.52 -13.59
N ILE A 162 -6.17 -29.61 -12.75
CA ILE A 162 -6.67 -29.88 -11.41
C ILE A 162 -8.14 -29.47 -11.32
N GLU A 163 -9.00 -30.36 -10.85
CA GLU A 163 -10.40 -30.10 -10.48
C GLU A 163 -10.56 -30.46 -9.00
N GLY A 164 -10.98 -29.52 -8.15
CA GLY A 164 -11.24 -29.75 -6.72
C GLY A 164 -12.50 -30.58 -6.54
N GLY A 165 -13.64 -30.05 -6.99
CA GLY A 165 -14.91 -30.76 -7.03
C GLY A 165 -15.95 -30.13 -6.10
N ASP A 166 -16.71 -30.95 -5.36
CA ASP A 166 -17.61 -30.45 -4.31
C ASP A 166 -16.83 -30.41 -2.98
N GLY A 167 -16.63 -29.28 -2.31
CA GLY A 167 -15.85 -29.23 -1.06
C GLY A 167 -15.24 -27.86 -0.80
N ASP A 168 -14.67 -27.66 0.39
CA ASP A 168 -13.80 -26.49 0.63
C ASP A 168 -12.35 -26.96 0.39
N ASP A 169 -11.87 -26.83 -0.84
CA ASP A 169 -10.64 -27.45 -1.34
C ASP A 169 -9.42 -26.55 -1.18
N ILE A 170 -8.22 -27.15 -1.19
CA ILE A 170 -6.94 -26.42 -1.24
C ILE A 170 -6.14 -26.93 -2.42
N LEU A 171 -5.97 -26.09 -3.44
CA LEU A 171 -5.35 -26.44 -4.71
C LEU A 171 -4.05 -25.64 -4.91
N HIS A 172 -2.98 -26.35 -5.26
CA HIS A 172 -1.69 -25.75 -5.64
C HIS A 172 -1.26 -26.27 -7.01
N GLY A 173 -1.13 -25.37 -7.99
CA GLY A 173 -0.61 -25.67 -9.33
C GLY A 173 0.88 -26.01 -9.29
N GLN A 174 1.65 -25.17 -8.61
CA GLN A 174 3.11 -25.26 -8.50
C GLN A 174 3.83 -24.74 -9.75
N ARG A 175 4.75 -25.51 -10.35
CA ARG A 175 5.61 -24.99 -11.43
C ARG A 175 5.10 -25.47 -12.76
N GLY A 176 4.27 -24.68 -13.42
CA GLY A 176 3.63 -25.11 -14.64
C GLY A 176 2.86 -23.98 -15.27
N ASP A 177 2.42 -24.18 -16.50
CA ASP A 177 1.26 -23.42 -16.96
C ASP A 177 0.06 -24.33 -16.63
N ASP A 178 -0.61 -24.09 -15.51
CA ASP A 178 -1.61 -24.98 -14.91
C ASP A 178 -3.05 -24.59 -15.29
N ILE A 179 -3.95 -25.57 -15.27
CA ILE A 179 -5.38 -25.36 -15.44
C ILE A 179 -6.09 -25.87 -14.20
N MET A 180 -6.73 -24.98 -13.44
CA MET A 180 -7.34 -25.33 -12.16
C MET A 180 -8.81 -24.89 -12.07
N SER A 181 -9.63 -25.70 -11.41
CA SER A 181 -11.01 -25.38 -11.06
C SER A 181 -11.26 -25.79 -9.61
N GLY A 182 -11.73 -24.86 -8.77
CA GLY A 182 -12.14 -25.15 -7.38
C GLY A 182 -13.39 -26.03 -7.37
N GLY A 183 -14.49 -25.52 -7.90
CA GLY A 183 -15.72 -26.27 -8.09
C GLY A 183 -16.86 -25.70 -7.26
N ALA A 184 -17.27 -26.33 -6.18
CA ALA A 184 -18.32 -25.83 -5.32
C ALA A 184 -17.93 -25.92 -3.84
N GLY A 185 -17.90 -24.79 -3.16
CA GLY A 185 -17.52 -24.63 -1.75
C GLY A 185 -16.54 -23.46 -1.61
N ASP A 186 -16.07 -23.17 -0.39
CA ASP A 186 -15.15 -22.03 -0.18
C ASP A 186 -13.69 -22.47 -0.43
N ASP A 187 -13.19 -22.37 -1.66
CA ASP A 187 -11.91 -22.92 -2.11
C ASP A 187 -10.70 -21.98 -1.87
N GLU A 188 -9.51 -22.57 -1.71
CA GLU A 188 -8.22 -21.89 -1.64
C GLU A 188 -7.34 -22.32 -2.82
N MET A 189 -7.08 -21.42 -3.77
CA MET A 189 -6.35 -21.72 -5.01
C MET A 189 -5.09 -20.86 -5.15
N ILE A 190 -3.95 -21.50 -5.40
CA ILE A 190 -2.66 -20.83 -5.61
C ILE A 190 -2.01 -21.42 -6.87
N GLY A 191 -1.88 -20.62 -7.94
CA GLY A 191 -1.26 -21.04 -9.21
C GLY A 191 0.24 -21.28 -9.07
N GLU A 192 0.93 -20.29 -8.50
CA GLU A 192 2.36 -20.27 -8.17
C GLU A 192 3.30 -19.76 -9.27
N LEU A 193 3.92 -20.60 -10.09
CA LEU A 193 4.92 -20.16 -11.07
C LEU A 193 4.61 -20.71 -12.45
N GLY A 194 4.13 -19.84 -13.31
CA GLY A 194 3.89 -20.02 -14.73
C GLY A 194 2.57 -19.35 -15.08
N ASN A 195 2.08 -19.52 -16.32
CA ASN A 195 0.89 -18.80 -16.76
C ASN A 195 -0.33 -19.69 -16.51
N ASP A 196 -1.00 -19.43 -15.41
CA ASP A 196 -2.05 -20.30 -14.88
C ASP A 196 -3.43 -19.86 -15.37
N THR A 197 -4.34 -20.83 -15.48
CA THR A 197 -5.76 -20.58 -15.77
C THR A 197 -6.59 -21.17 -14.65
N MET A 198 -7.23 -20.33 -13.84
CA MET A 198 -7.95 -20.73 -12.64
C MET A 198 -9.42 -20.31 -12.71
N SER A 199 -10.31 -21.13 -12.15
CA SER A 199 -11.70 -20.78 -11.88
C SER A 199 -12.08 -21.21 -10.47
N GLY A 200 -12.54 -20.31 -9.61
CA GLY A 200 -12.97 -20.62 -8.24
C GLY A 200 -14.19 -21.53 -8.26
N GLY A 201 -15.29 -21.05 -8.85
CA GLY A 201 -16.45 -21.88 -9.15
C GLY A 201 -17.70 -21.36 -8.47
N ALA A 202 -18.08 -21.90 -7.32
CA ALA A 202 -19.28 -21.48 -6.60
C ALA A 202 -19.02 -21.43 -5.10
N ASP A 203 -19.66 -20.48 -4.42
CA ASP A 203 -19.38 -20.05 -3.04
C ASP A 203 -18.12 -19.17 -2.97
N ASN A 204 -17.52 -18.90 -1.79
CA ASN A 204 -16.57 -17.78 -1.64
C ASN A 204 -15.11 -18.24 -1.65
N ASP A 205 -14.42 -17.93 -2.74
CA ASP A 205 -13.10 -18.44 -3.06
C ASP A 205 -11.98 -17.42 -2.81
N ILE A 206 -10.75 -17.93 -2.62
CA ILE A 206 -9.53 -17.11 -2.59
C ILE A 206 -8.57 -17.61 -3.66
N LEU A 207 -8.30 -16.77 -4.66
CA LEU A 207 -7.45 -17.07 -5.80
C LEU A 207 -6.20 -16.19 -5.79
N LEU A 208 -5.03 -16.82 -5.81
CA LEU A 208 -3.73 -16.17 -6.00
C LEU A 208 -3.09 -16.69 -7.30
N GLY A 209 -2.86 -15.82 -8.28
CA GLY A 209 -2.20 -16.18 -9.55
C GLY A 209 -0.81 -16.75 -9.33
N ASP A 210 0.12 -15.92 -8.90
CA ASP A 210 1.46 -16.33 -8.52
C ASP A 210 1.61 -16.88 -7.06
N VAL A 211 2.86 -17.08 -6.64
CA VAL A 211 3.28 -17.62 -5.34
C VAL A 211 2.74 -16.81 -4.15
N GLY A 212 2.01 -17.48 -3.27
CA GLY A 212 1.58 -16.93 -1.98
C GLY A 212 1.32 -17.98 -0.91
N GLN A 213 0.82 -17.53 0.25
CA GLN A 213 0.38 -18.40 1.34
C GLN A 213 -0.91 -17.87 1.97
N ILE A 214 -1.90 -18.76 2.12
CA ILE A 214 -3.14 -18.49 2.85
C ILE A 214 -3.02 -19.05 4.27
N LEU A 215 -2.93 -18.15 5.25
CA LEU A 215 -2.65 -18.44 6.65
C LEU A 215 -3.93 -18.50 7.47
N ARG A 216 -4.02 -19.51 8.33
CA ARG A 216 -5.14 -19.66 9.25
C ARG A 216 -4.88 -18.82 10.51
N ASP A 217 -5.77 -17.90 10.87
CA ASP A 217 -5.55 -17.04 12.03
C ASP A 217 -6.02 -17.66 13.37
N PHE A 218 -5.29 -17.32 14.43
CA PHE A 218 -5.59 -17.70 15.80
C PHE A 218 -5.54 -16.49 16.73
N THR A 219 -6.53 -16.45 17.62
CA THR A 219 -6.50 -15.55 18.78
C THR A 219 -5.20 -15.75 19.60
N PRO A 220 -4.74 -14.74 20.37
CA PRO A 220 -3.55 -14.87 21.23
C PRO A 220 -3.60 -16.01 22.26
N MET A 221 -4.78 -16.60 22.50
CA MET A 221 -4.96 -17.77 23.36
C MET A 221 -4.85 -19.11 22.62
N GLY A 222 -4.54 -19.08 21.32
CA GLY A 222 -4.41 -20.24 20.43
C GLY A 222 -5.74 -20.86 20.01
N GLN A 223 -6.84 -20.10 20.07
CA GLN A 223 -8.14 -20.53 19.51
C GLN A 223 -8.30 -19.98 18.09
N PRO A 224 -8.86 -20.75 17.14
CA PRO A 224 -9.15 -20.24 15.80
C PRO A 224 -9.99 -18.96 15.81
N ARG A 225 -9.66 -18.00 14.95
CA ARG A 225 -10.51 -16.85 14.64
C ARG A 225 -11.53 -17.27 13.57
N VAL A 226 -12.78 -16.88 13.75
CA VAL A 226 -13.91 -17.32 12.91
C VAL A 226 -14.65 -16.09 12.47
N ASN A 227 -14.94 -16.04 11.18
CA ASN A 227 -15.73 -14.97 10.57
C ASN A 227 -17.21 -15.07 10.97
N GLU A 228 -18.02 -14.04 10.72
CA GLU A 228 -19.44 -14.05 11.07
C GLU A 228 -20.22 -15.16 10.36
N ASN A 229 -19.86 -15.47 9.10
CA ASN A 229 -20.45 -16.54 8.31
C ASN A 229 -20.12 -17.94 8.87
N GLY A 230 -19.18 -18.06 9.81
CA GLY A 230 -18.76 -19.31 10.44
C GLY A 230 -17.54 -19.96 9.80
N SER A 231 -17.00 -19.39 8.72
CA SER A 231 -15.74 -19.79 8.09
C SER A 231 -14.54 -19.43 8.98
N TRP A 232 -13.42 -20.10 8.75
CA TRP A 232 -12.16 -19.73 9.42
C TRP A 232 -11.66 -18.42 8.81
N HIS A 233 -11.30 -17.45 9.66
CA HIS A 233 -10.55 -16.30 9.20
C HIS A 233 -9.19 -16.70 8.60
N ARG A 234 -8.92 -16.21 7.39
CA ARG A 234 -7.71 -16.47 6.60
C ARG A 234 -7.00 -15.14 6.35
N ASP A 235 -5.69 -15.09 6.61
CA ASP A 235 -4.80 -13.98 6.26
C ASP A 235 -3.95 -14.39 5.05
N ILE A 236 -3.47 -13.43 4.25
CA ILE A 236 -2.75 -13.70 2.98
C ILE A 236 -1.32 -13.16 3.06
N VAL A 237 -0.37 -13.93 2.57
CA VAL A 237 1.01 -13.50 2.32
C VAL A 237 1.32 -13.69 0.85
N LEU A 238 1.44 -12.59 0.11
CA LEU A 238 1.92 -12.60 -1.27
C LEU A 238 3.45 -12.69 -1.28
N GLU A 239 4.02 -13.40 -2.24
CA GLU A 239 5.45 -13.75 -2.20
C GLU A 239 6.14 -13.68 -3.56
N ASP A 240 7.20 -12.86 -3.63
CA ASP A 240 8.06 -12.80 -4.80
C ASP A 240 9.22 -13.79 -4.70
N VAL A 241 9.39 -14.65 -5.70
CA VAL A 241 10.50 -15.61 -5.77
C VAL A 241 11.71 -15.00 -6.46
N ALA A 242 12.90 -15.15 -5.86
CA ALA A 242 14.09 -14.47 -6.33
C ALA A 242 15.42 -15.21 -6.09
N SER A 243 16.45 -14.81 -6.84
CA SER A 243 17.84 -15.19 -6.63
C SER A 243 18.72 -13.98 -6.29
N VAL A 244 19.80 -14.22 -5.55
CA VAL A 244 20.77 -13.18 -5.21
C VAL A 244 21.83 -13.06 -6.32
N SER A 245 21.79 -11.96 -7.06
CA SER A 245 22.72 -11.65 -8.15
C SER A 245 23.99 -10.94 -7.69
N GLY A 246 24.01 -10.40 -6.47
CA GLY A 246 25.21 -9.77 -5.94
C GLY A 246 25.08 -9.14 -4.56
N LEU A 247 26.18 -8.56 -4.09
CA LEU A 247 26.25 -7.83 -2.82
C LEU A 247 27.16 -6.61 -2.99
N ILE A 248 26.73 -5.47 -2.46
CA ILE A 248 27.53 -4.24 -2.36
C ILE A 248 27.56 -3.82 -0.89
N ASN A 249 28.74 -3.76 -0.29
CA ASN A 249 28.86 -3.17 1.06
C ASN A 249 28.81 -1.64 0.95
N ALA A 250 27.79 -1.03 1.56
CA ALA A 250 27.54 0.41 1.50
C ALA A 250 28.43 1.21 2.49
N ASP A 251 29.05 0.55 3.47
CA ASP A 251 29.81 1.17 4.57
C ASP A 251 31.34 0.97 4.48
N MET A 252 31.92 0.89 3.28
CA MET A 252 33.39 0.78 3.17
C MET A 252 34.06 2.14 3.28
N THR A 253 35.10 2.27 4.13
CA THR A 253 35.92 3.49 4.25
C THR A 253 37.37 3.38 3.74
N PRO A 254 37.79 4.32 2.88
CA PRO A 254 36.88 5.04 1.99
C PRO A 254 36.18 3.99 1.11
N LEU A 255 35.04 4.32 0.50
CA LEU A 255 34.59 3.65 -0.71
C LEU A 255 35.61 4.03 -1.79
N GLN A 256 36.81 3.44 -1.71
CA GLN A 256 37.78 3.33 -2.79
C GLN A 256 37.47 2.07 -3.58
N VAL A 257 36.20 1.70 -3.69
CA VAL A 257 35.84 0.69 -4.66
C VAL A 257 35.94 1.39 -6.00
N ASN A 258 37.12 1.30 -6.60
CA ASN A 258 37.25 1.36 -8.04
C ASN A 258 36.58 0.10 -8.62
N ASP A 259 35.29 -0.12 -8.33
CA ASP A 259 34.49 -1.10 -9.05
C ASP A 259 33.89 -0.34 -10.23
N PRO A 260 34.52 -0.39 -11.41
CA PRO A 260 34.02 0.30 -12.58
C PRO A 260 32.65 -0.23 -13.05
N ASN A 261 32.13 -1.30 -12.44
CA ASN A 261 30.85 -1.91 -12.79
C ASN A 261 29.75 -1.59 -11.79
N LEU A 262 29.93 -0.64 -10.86
CA LEU A 262 28.93 -0.33 -9.84
C LEU A 262 27.57 0.04 -10.45
N ALA A 263 27.57 0.90 -11.47
CA ALA A 263 26.37 1.25 -12.23
C ALA A 263 25.70 0.01 -12.85
N SER A 264 26.48 -0.85 -13.51
CA SER A 264 25.96 -2.08 -14.12
C SER A 264 25.48 -3.12 -13.10
N LYS A 265 25.87 -3.02 -11.83
CA LYS A 265 25.37 -3.91 -10.77
C LYS A 265 24.02 -3.44 -10.25
N LEU A 266 23.88 -2.12 -10.05
CA LEU A 266 22.63 -1.51 -9.59
C LEU A 266 21.55 -1.55 -10.68
N MET A 267 21.88 -1.13 -11.91
CA MET A 267 20.92 -1.01 -13.03
C MET A 267 20.60 -2.33 -13.75
N LYS A 268 20.98 -3.48 -13.19
CA LYS A 268 20.71 -4.81 -13.78
C LYS A 268 20.16 -5.82 -12.79
N SER A 269 20.11 -5.44 -11.52
CA SER A 269 19.39 -6.20 -10.51
C SER A 269 17.97 -5.69 -10.49
N ASP A 270 17.00 -6.59 -10.46
CA ASP A 270 15.59 -6.23 -10.42
C ASP A 270 15.27 -5.46 -9.13
N LEU A 271 15.81 -5.94 -8.01
CA LEU A 271 15.65 -5.30 -6.70
C LEU A 271 17.00 -5.04 -6.03
N VAL A 272 17.12 -3.89 -5.38
CA VAL A 272 18.25 -3.58 -4.48
C VAL A 272 17.73 -3.44 -3.05
N ILE A 273 18.02 -4.44 -2.22
CA ILE A 273 17.53 -4.52 -0.83
C ILE A 273 18.61 -4.03 0.13
N ALA A 274 18.32 -2.96 0.88
CA ALA A 274 19.21 -2.46 1.91
C ALA A 274 19.05 -3.28 3.19
N THR A 275 20.15 -3.88 3.67
CA THR A 275 20.17 -4.72 4.87
C THR A 275 21.12 -4.20 5.93
N GLY A 276 20.68 -4.25 7.18
CA GLY A 276 21.44 -3.79 8.34
C GLY A 276 21.93 -4.93 9.23
N ALA A 277 23.23 -4.97 9.53
CA ALA A 277 23.80 -6.07 10.32
C ALA A 277 23.72 -5.86 11.84
N HIS A 278 23.23 -6.87 12.55
CA HIS A 278 23.09 -6.93 14.00
C HIS A 278 23.78 -8.15 14.62
N ASP A 279 24.28 -8.02 15.85
CA ASP A 279 24.77 -9.15 16.63
C ASP A 279 23.62 -9.96 17.25
N ALA A 280 23.93 -11.12 17.83
CA ALA A 280 22.92 -11.98 18.46
C ALA A 280 22.13 -11.35 19.62
N ASN A 281 22.55 -10.18 20.12
CA ASN A 281 21.83 -9.41 21.15
C ASN A 281 21.07 -8.20 20.55
N GLY A 282 21.02 -8.06 19.23
CA GLY A 282 20.38 -6.94 18.53
C GLY A 282 21.23 -5.66 18.51
N ASN A 283 22.53 -5.70 18.83
CA ASN A 283 23.38 -4.51 18.70
C ASN A 283 23.89 -4.39 17.27
N LYS A 284 23.86 -3.17 16.72
CA LYS A 284 24.49 -2.86 15.42
C LYS A 284 25.93 -3.33 15.36
N ILE A 285 26.25 -4.11 14.33
CA ILE A 285 27.63 -4.46 14.03
C ILE A 285 28.26 -3.26 13.34
N LYS A 286 29.43 -2.88 13.83
CA LYS A 286 30.12 -1.69 13.35
C LYS A 286 31.39 -2.05 12.63
N ASN A 287 31.63 -1.42 11.49
CA ASN A 287 32.86 -1.60 10.77
C ASN A 287 34.04 -1.08 11.61
N SER A 288 35.09 -1.89 11.70
CA SER A 288 36.28 -1.60 12.49
C SER A 288 37.09 -0.39 11.96
N ALA A 289 36.87 0.02 10.71
CA ALA A 289 37.60 1.10 10.05
C ALA A 289 37.06 2.51 10.39
N ASN A 290 35.74 2.70 10.37
CA ASN A 290 35.03 3.98 10.56
C ASN A 290 34.07 4.01 11.75
N GLN A 291 33.74 2.85 12.33
CA GLN A 291 32.73 2.72 13.40
C GLN A 291 31.29 3.04 12.96
N ALA A 292 31.05 3.07 11.66
CA ALA A 292 29.73 3.15 11.07
C ALA A 292 29.06 1.76 11.07
N TRP A 293 27.77 1.74 10.75
CA TRP A 293 26.96 0.53 10.79
C TRP A 293 27.22 -0.29 9.53
N ASP A 294 27.40 -1.60 9.68
CA ASP A 294 27.58 -2.51 8.55
C ASP A 294 26.26 -2.69 7.80
N VAL A 295 26.10 -1.89 6.74
CA VAL A 295 24.98 -1.91 5.80
C VAL A 295 25.44 -2.57 4.50
N ASP A 296 24.74 -3.63 4.10
CA ASP A 296 24.97 -4.36 2.85
C ASP A 296 23.75 -4.20 1.93
N LEU A 297 23.97 -3.86 0.66
CA LEU A 297 22.96 -3.87 -0.39
C LEU A 297 22.98 -5.24 -1.07
N LEU A 298 21.88 -5.96 -0.93
CA LEU A 298 21.64 -7.22 -1.63
C LEU A 298 21.08 -6.90 -3.02
N LEU A 299 21.73 -7.43 -4.06
CA LEU A 299 21.24 -7.33 -5.43
C LEU A 299 20.48 -8.60 -5.72
N VAL A 300 19.23 -8.47 -6.14
CA VAL A 300 18.27 -9.56 -6.28
C VAL A 300 17.70 -9.50 -7.70
N ASN A 301 17.55 -10.68 -8.31
CA ASN A 301 16.83 -10.85 -9.57
C ASN A 301 15.58 -11.67 -9.29
N LEU A 302 14.43 -11.19 -9.74
CA LEU A 302 13.17 -11.89 -9.58
C LEU A 302 13.07 -13.01 -10.61
N VAL A 303 12.25 -14.02 -10.30
CA VAL A 303 11.70 -14.87 -11.36
C VAL A 303 10.83 -13.99 -12.26
N ALA A 304 10.82 -14.30 -13.56
CA ALA A 304 10.02 -13.55 -14.52
C ALA A 304 8.55 -13.54 -14.06
N ALA A 305 7.89 -12.38 -14.22
CA ALA A 305 6.45 -12.26 -14.05
C ALA A 305 5.73 -13.20 -15.03
N ASN A 306 4.63 -13.79 -14.59
CA ASN A 306 3.79 -14.63 -15.41
C ASN A 306 2.48 -13.91 -15.70
N ASN A 307 1.69 -14.44 -16.62
CA ASN A 307 0.46 -13.81 -17.06
C ASN A 307 -0.69 -14.79 -16.85
N ASP A 308 -1.43 -14.57 -15.78
CA ASP A 308 -2.45 -15.49 -15.31
C ASP A 308 -3.83 -15.14 -15.85
N THR A 309 -4.74 -16.11 -15.82
CA THR A 309 -6.15 -15.93 -16.15
C THR A 309 -7.00 -16.49 -15.02
N LEU A 310 -7.61 -15.61 -14.24
CA LEU A 310 -8.35 -15.92 -13.02
C LEU A 310 -9.83 -15.54 -13.18
N ASP A 311 -10.72 -16.37 -12.67
CA ASP A 311 -12.18 -16.16 -12.65
C ASP A 311 -12.72 -16.65 -11.29
N GLY A 312 -13.20 -15.76 -10.43
CA GLY A 312 -13.73 -16.13 -9.10
C GLY A 312 -14.92 -17.07 -9.19
N GLY A 313 -15.90 -16.75 -10.04
CA GLY A 313 -17.08 -17.59 -10.26
C GLY A 313 -18.32 -17.02 -9.57
N ASP A 314 -19.19 -17.87 -9.02
CA ASP A 314 -20.38 -17.44 -8.27
C ASP A 314 -20.03 -17.30 -6.77
N GLY A 315 -19.84 -16.12 -6.20
CA GLY A 315 -19.26 -16.04 -4.85
C GLY A 315 -19.26 -14.69 -4.17
N GLN A 316 -18.36 -14.52 -3.20
CA GLN A 316 -17.84 -13.22 -2.77
C GLN A 316 -16.34 -13.45 -2.69
N ASP A 317 -15.68 -13.29 -3.83
CA ASP A 317 -14.38 -13.85 -4.07
C ASP A 317 -13.28 -12.83 -3.80
N LEU A 318 -12.12 -13.34 -3.42
CA LEU A 318 -10.90 -12.55 -3.30
C LEU A 318 -9.92 -13.01 -4.38
N VAL A 319 -9.74 -12.20 -5.41
CA VAL A 319 -8.97 -12.56 -6.60
C VAL A 319 -7.79 -11.59 -6.76
N PHE A 320 -6.57 -12.13 -6.77
CA PHE A 320 -5.33 -11.38 -6.90
C PHE A 320 -4.48 -11.96 -8.03
N GLY A 321 -4.25 -11.20 -9.10
CA GLY A 321 -3.35 -11.60 -10.20
C GLY A 321 -1.89 -11.69 -9.72
N GLN A 322 -1.42 -10.67 -9.00
CA GLN A 322 0.00 -10.45 -8.67
C GLN A 322 0.80 -10.11 -9.93
N ARG A 323 2.14 -10.15 -9.88
CA ARG A 323 2.98 -9.57 -10.95
C ARG A 323 2.72 -10.22 -12.29
N GLY A 324 2.22 -9.43 -13.24
CA GLY A 324 1.98 -9.99 -14.56
C GLY A 324 1.44 -8.99 -15.54
N ASN A 325 0.96 -9.49 -16.68
CA ASN A 325 -0.16 -8.81 -17.32
C ASN A 325 -1.30 -9.81 -17.33
N ASP A 326 -2.15 -9.72 -16.32
CA ASP A 326 -3.11 -10.74 -15.95
C ASP A 326 -4.49 -10.45 -16.52
N ILE A 327 -5.31 -11.49 -16.57
CA ILE A 327 -6.73 -11.39 -16.86
C ILE A 327 -7.45 -11.86 -15.60
N VAL A 328 -8.07 -10.94 -14.88
CA VAL A 328 -8.68 -11.21 -13.58
C VAL A 328 -10.16 -10.88 -13.64
N ALA A 329 -11.02 -11.81 -13.21
CA ALA A 329 -12.46 -11.62 -13.14
C ALA A 329 -13.00 -12.04 -11.76
N GLY A 330 -13.89 -11.25 -11.19
CA GLY A 330 -14.63 -11.57 -9.97
C GLY A 330 -15.70 -12.64 -10.24
N GLY A 331 -16.64 -12.33 -11.15
CA GLY A 331 -17.62 -13.28 -11.64
C GLY A 331 -19.04 -12.86 -11.28
N SER A 332 -19.67 -13.47 -10.29
CA SER A 332 -21.03 -13.17 -9.86
C SER A 332 -21.08 -13.09 -8.34
N GLY A 333 -21.51 -11.96 -7.80
CA GLY A 333 -21.48 -11.68 -6.38
C GLY A 333 -20.66 -10.43 -6.09
N ASP A 334 -20.41 -10.15 -4.81
CA ASP A 334 -19.76 -8.90 -4.41
C ASP A 334 -18.28 -9.19 -4.13
N ASP A 335 -17.41 -8.93 -5.09
CA ASP A 335 -16.03 -9.41 -5.13
C ASP A 335 -15.00 -8.32 -4.78
N LEU A 336 -13.81 -8.75 -4.36
CA LEU A 336 -12.59 -7.92 -4.33
C LEU A 336 -11.62 -8.44 -5.39
N VAL A 337 -11.45 -7.65 -6.44
CA VAL A 337 -10.62 -8.02 -7.59
C VAL A 337 -9.48 -7.03 -7.72
N VAL A 338 -8.25 -7.54 -7.70
CA VAL A 338 -7.02 -6.73 -7.82
C VAL A 338 -6.15 -7.36 -8.90
N GLY A 339 -5.69 -6.56 -9.88
CA GLY A 339 -4.74 -6.98 -10.91
C GLY A 339 -3.43 -7.44 -10.28
N ASP A 340 -2.58 -6.53 -9.82
CA ASP A 340 -1.35 -6.93 -9.15
C ASP A 340 -1.49 -7.05 -7.62
N ASN A 341 -1.11 -5.98 -6.90
CA ASN A 341 -0.68 -6.06 -5.51
C ASN A 341 -1.78 -5.66 -4.55
N ALA A 342 -1.89 -6.36 -3.43
CA ALA A 342 -2.73 -5.94 -2.33
C ALA A 342 -1.99 -5.98 -0.99
N VAL A 343 -2.31 -5.03 -0.11
CA VAL A 343 -1.75 -4.90 1.23
C VAL A 343 -2.85 -4.47 2.18
N ASN A 344 -3.13 -5.25 3.22
CA ASN A 344 -4.01 -4.87 4.32
C ASN A 344 -3.28 -5.09 5.63
N LEU A 345 -2.77 -4.00 6.20
CA LEU A 345 -1.98 -4.05 7.43
C LEU A 345 -2.67 -3.34 8.59
N THR A 346 -4.00 -3.28 8.54
CA THR A 346 -4.79 -2.67 9.59
C THR A 346 -4.42 -3.26 10.97
N PRO A 347 -4.24 -2.42 11.99
CA PRO A 347 -3.65 -2.84 13.27
C PRO A 347 -4.67 -3.47 14.25
N PHE A 348 -5.87 -3.81 13.77
CA PHE A 348 -6.96 -4.42 14.52
C PHE A 348 -7.53 -5.60 13.74
N ASP A 349 -8.19 -6.52 14.44
CA ASP A 349 -8.79 -7.71 13.82
C ASP A 349 -10.00 -7.26 12.97
N THR A 350 -10.00 -7.62 11.69
CA THR A 350 -11.08 -7.38 10.70
C THR A 350 -11.58 -8.69 10.13
N GLU A 351 -12.77 -8.70 9.53
CA GLU A 351 -13.20 -9.84 8.70
C GLU A 351 -12.48 -9.90 7.34
N LEU A 352 -12.13 -8.74 6.77
CA LEU A 352 -11.22 -8.66 5.63
C LEU A 352 -9.86 -9.27 6.01
N PRO A 353 -9.29 -10.16 5.18
CA PRO A 353 -7.96 -10.73 5.42
C PRO A 353 -6.90 -9.66 5.63
N HIS A 354 -6.00 -9.87 6.59
CA HIS A 354 -4.74 -9.13 6.58
C HIS A 354 -3.89 -9.63 5.42
N ILE A 355 -3.29 -8.71 4.67
CA ILE A 355 -2.47 -9.03 3.49
C ILE A 355 -1.10 -8.38 3.66
N THR A 356 -0.03 -9.16 3.52
CA THR A 356 1.36 -8.67 3.54
C THR A 356 2.19 -9.29 2.43
N ARG A 357 3.35 -8.69 2.16
CA ARG A 357 4.26 -9.09 1.09
C ARG A 357 5.60 -9.57 1.62
N THR A 358 6.17 -10.58 0.96
CA THR A 358 7.49 -11.12 1.27
C THR A 358 8.27 -11.49 0.02
N ILE A 359 9.58 -11.70 0.17
CA ILE A 359 10.47 -12.14 -0.92
C ILE A 359 11.13 -13.45 -0.48
N ARG A 360 11.01 -14.51 -1.28
CA ARG A 360 11.72 -15.78 -1.09
C ARG A 360 13.02 -15.81 -1.88
N LEU A 361 14.14 -15.80 -1.16
CA LEU A 361 15.47 -15.97 -1.74
C LEU A 361 15.85 -17.45 -1.82
N LEU A 362 15.80 -18.04 -3.02
CA LEU A 362 16.10 -19.46 -3.22
C LEU A 362 17.60 -19.76 -3.25
N GLU A 363 18.37 -18.96 -3.98
CA GLU A 363 19.79 -19.20 -4.19
C GLU A 363 20.57 -17.93 -4.52
N ALA A 364 21.88 -18.09 -4.71
CA ALA A 364 22.72 -17.06 -5.29
C ALA A 364 23.12 -17.46 -6.71
N ASP A 365 23.16 -16.49 -7.61
CA ASP A 365 23.53 -16.71 -9.01
C ASP A 365 24.94 -17.30 -9.16
N ASN A 366 25.17 -17.95 -10.29
CA ASN A 366 26.43 -18.62 -10.57
C ASN A 366 27.63 -17.67 -10.50
N GLY A 367 28.51 -17.89 -9.52
CA GLY A 367 29.72 -17.09 -9.30
C GLY A 367 29.54 -15.96 -8.28
N VAL A 368 28.33 -15.79 -7.74
CA VAL A 368 28.04 -14.90 -6.61
C VAL A 368 28.39 -15.60 -5.30
N THR A 369 28.89 -14.86 -4.33
CA THR A 369 29.17 -15.37 -2.99
C THR A 369 28.49 -14.48 -1.97
N VAL A 370 27.53 -15.04 -1.25
CA VAL A 370 26.81 -14.37 -0.18
C VAL A 370 27.37 -14.76 1.20
N PRO A 371 27.25 -13.88 2.22
CA PRO A 371 27.77 -14.15 3.56
C PRO A 371 26.86 -15.01 4.43
N PHE A 372 25.73 -15.50 3.90
CA PHE A 372 24.74 -16.35 4.58
C PHE A 372 24.53 -17.67 3.81
N THR A 373 23.74 -18.58 4.37
CA THR A 373 23.39 -19.86 3.75
C THR A 373 21.90 -19.91 3.46
N PHE A 374 21.54 -20.30 2.25
CA PHE A 374 20.16 -20.59 1.89
C PHE A 374 19.65 -21.82 2.65
N ASP A 375 18.42 -21.72 3.16
CA ASP A 375 17.69 -22.92 3.57
C ASP A 375 17.33 -23.76 2.33
N ALA A 376 17.00 -25.03 2.52
CA ALA A 376 16.60 -25.93 1.44
C ALA A 376 15.37 -25.42 0.67
N ARG A 377 14.50 -24.65 1.33
CA ARG A 377 13.28 -24.04 0.77
C ARG A 377 13.42 -22.54 0.49
N GLY A 378 14.65 -22.04 0.46
CA GLY A 378 14.93 -20.61 0.42
C GLY A 378 14.73 -19.89 1.75
N ASN A 379 15.20 -18.64 1.82
CA ASN A 379 14.99 -17.76 2.96
C ASN A 379 13.94 -16.71 2.61
N VAL A 380 12.85 -16.67 3.37
CA VAL A 380 11.82 -15.63 3.25
C VAL A 380 12.28 -14.40 4.03
N ILE A 381 12.19 -13.23 3.41
CA ILE A 381 12.41 -11.93 4.02
C ILE A 381 11.21 -11.04 3.79
N SER A 382 10.93 -10.13 4.71
CA SER A 382 9.98 -9.03 4.49
C SER A 382 10.76 -7.76 4.21
N SER A 383 10.39 -7.04 3.15
CA SER A 383 10.82 -5.67 2.93
C SER A 383 9.68 -4.76 3.34
N PRO A 384 9.79 -4.07 4.48
CA PRO A 384 8.68 -3.28 4.97
C PRO A 384 8.42 -2.03 4.12
N ILE A 385 9.39 -1.60 3.31
CA ILE A 385 9.29 -0.42 2.45
C ILE A 385 9.81 -0.80 1.06
N GLU A 386 9.08 -0.43 0.03
CA GLU A 386 9.49 -0.54 -1.36
C GLU A 386 9.49 0.84 -2.00
N LEU A 387 10.55 1.14 -2.76
CA LEU A 387 10.70 2.40 -3.48
C LEU A 387 10.66 2.11 -4.98
N THR A 388 9.61 2.57 -5.64
CA THR A 388 9.45 2.53 -7.09
C THR A 388 10.38 3.55 -7.77
N PRO A 389 10.62 3.42 -9.09
CA PRO A 389 11.38 4.41 -9.83
C PRO A 389 10.77 5.82 -9.68
N HIS A 390 11.61 6.85 -9.78
CA HIS A 390 11.14 8.22 -9.53
C HIS A 390 10.04 8.67 -10.50
N GLU A 391 10.01 8.15 -11.72
CA GLU A 391 8.93 8.37 -12.69
C GLU A 391 7.56 7.96 -12.16
N MET A 392 7.46 6.88 -11.36
CA MET A 392 6.18 6.39 -10.82
C MET A 392 5.70 7.19 -9.60
N SER A 393 6.64 7.76 -8.82
CA SER A 393 6.31 8.67 -7.71
C SER A 393 5.64 9.99 -8.13
N LEU A 394 5.37 10.14 -9.43
CA LEU A 394 4.61 11.25 -10.00
C LEU A 394 3.10 11.07 -9.82
N ASN A 395 2.62 9.83 -9.84
CA ASN A 395 1.25 9.48 -9.49
C ASN A 395 1.15 9.17 -8.00
N GLU A 396 2.09 8.43 -7.41
CA GLU A 396 2.00 8.03 -5.99
C GLU A 396 2.64 8.99 -4.98
N PRO A 397 1.90 9.49 -3.97
CA PRO A 397 2.50 10.08 -2.80
C PRO A 397 3.04 8.99 -1.86
N PHE A 398 4.35 8.69 -1.96
CA PHE A 398 5.00 7.79 -1.01
C PHE A 398 5.08 8.41 0.40
N TRP A 399 4.25 7.92 1.33
CA TRP A 399 4.27 8.30 2.75
C TRP A 399 4.71 7.16 3.65
N LEU A 400 5.87 7.40 4.21
CA LEU A 400 6.50 6.52 5.16
C LEU A 400 5.67 6.31 6.46
N THR A 401 4.78 7.23 6.80
CA THR A 401 3.85 7.11 7.94
C THR A 401 2.87 5.95 7.80
N ASP A 402 2.52 5.62 6.56
CA ASP A 402 1.48 4.67 6.20
C ASP A 402 2.00 3.25 6.39
N THR A 403 3.30 3.08 6.16
CA THR A 403 4.02 1.84 6.37
C THR A 403 4.29 1.55 7.85
N TYR A 404 4.68 2.54 8.67
CA TYR A 404 5.17 2.26 10.04
C TYR A 404 4.14 1.88 11.09
N ALA A 405 2.94 2.46 11.04
CA ALA A 405 1.86 2.12 11.96
C ALA A 405 1.59 0.60 11.96
N ASN A 406 1.80 0.03 10.79
CA ASN A 406 1.48 -1.31 10.37
C ASN A 406 2.64 -2.30 10.56
N ILE A 407 3.89 -1.87 10.29
CA ILE A 407 5.11 -2.65 10.53
C ILE A 407 5.29 -2.99 12.03
N ALA A 408 4.69 -2.23 12.94
CA ALA A 408 4.73 -2.51 14.38
C ALA A 408 3.49 -3.28 14.89
N SER A 409 2.66 -3.81 14.00
CA SER A 409 1.46 -4.58 14.34
C SER A 409 1.83 -5.98 14.82
N PRO A 410 1.37 -6.43 16.01
CA PRO A 410 1.52 -7.81 16.44
C PRO A 410 0.86 -8.82 15.48
N THR A 411 -0.06 -8.39 14.63
CA THR A 411 -0.70 -9.25 13.62
C THR A 411 0.25 -9.52 12.47
N VAL A 412 0.86 -8.48 11.90
CA VAL A 412 1.87 -8.63 10.85
C VAL A 412 3.07 -9.43 11.36
N ASP A 413 3.55 -9.17 12.59
CA ASP A 413 4.63 -9.96 13.21
C ASP A 413 4.25 -11.46 13.31
N ARG A 414 2.99 -11.79 13.62
CA ARG A 414 2.52 -13.19 13.66
C ARG A 414 2.52 -13.83 12.27
N MET A 415 2.06 -13.11 11.25
CA MET A 415 2.04 -13.60 9.86
C MET A 415 3.47 -13.88 9.38
N LEU A 416 4.38 -12.92 9.56
CA LEU A 416 5.79 -13.06 9.21
C LEU A 416 6.47 -14.22 9.96
N ASP A 417 6.17 -14.39 11.26
CA ASP A 417 6.67 -15.52 12.04
C ASP A 417 6.14 -16.88 11.52
N GLN A 418 4.89 -16.95 11.03
CA GLN A 418 4.29 -18.18 10.51
C GLN A 418 4.96 -18.64 9.20
N VAL A 419 5.25 -17.72 8.30
CA VAL A 419 5.96 -18.02 7.03
C VAL A 419 7.48 -18.14 7.20
N GLY A 420 7.99 -17.93 8.42
CA GLY A 420 9.42 -17.97 8.72
C GLY A 420 10.19 -16.78 8.13
N ALA A 421 9.52 -15.67 7.83
CA ALA A 421 10.13 -14.43 7.39
C ALA A 421 10.97 -13.85 8.54
N HIS A 422 12.28 -14.05 8.46
CA HIS A 422 13.22 -13.73 9.53
C HIS A 422 14.48 -13.06 8.99
N GLU A 423 15.25 -12.48 9.90
CA GLU A 423 16.57 -11.92 9.58
C GLU A 423 17.51 -12.99 8.97
N LEU A 424 18.23 -12.63 7.90
CA LEU A 424 19.17 -13.55 7.26
C LEU A 424 20.40 -13.78 8.14
N ALA A 425 20.67 -15.04 8.49
CA ALA A 425 21.78 -15.40 9.35
C ALA A 425 23.10 -15.48 8.57
N ARG A 426 24.02 -14.54 8.82
CA ARG A 426 25.38 -14.57 8.28
C ARG A 426 26.20 -15.70 8.92
N THR A 427 27.15 -16.21 8.15
CA THR A 427 28.10 -17.26 8.52
C THR A 427 29.01 -16.89 9.70
N ASP A 428 29.16 -15.59 10.01
CA ASP A 428 29.87 -15.08 11.19
C ASP A 428 29.00 -14.97 12.45
N GLY A 429 27.71 -15.32 12.35
CA GLY A 429 26.71 -15.24 13.41
C GLY A 429 26.02 -13.88 13.54
N ALA A 430 26.30 -12.95 12.63
CA ALA A 430 25.51 -11.73 12.47
C ALA A 430 24.15 -12.04 11.85
N LYS A 431 23.20 -11.13 12.05
CA LYS A 431 21.88 -11.16 11.43
C LYS A 431 21.71 -9.95 10.54
N LEU A 432 21.25 -10.13 9.31
CA LEU A 432 20.92 -9.06 8.38
C LEU A 432 19.40 -8.83 8.42
N THR A 433 19.00 -7.63 8.84
CA THR A 433 17.61 -7.20 8.84
C THR A 433 17.36 -6.42 7.55
N SER A 434 16.36 -6.82 6.76
CA SER A 434 15.92 -6.02 5.61
C SER A 434 15.28 -4.71 6.09
N LEU A 435 15.53 -3.61 5.40
CA LEU A 435 15.09 -2.27 5.79
C LEU A 435 14.18 -1.63 4.76
N PHE A 436 14.60 -1.63 3.50
CA PHE A 436 13.82 -1.15 2.36
C PHE A 436 14.39 -1.73 1.07
N THR A 437 13.57 -1.74 0.03
CA THR A 437 13.90 -2.22 -1.32
C THR A 437 13.75 -1.08 -2.32
N VAL A 438 14.55 -1.10 -3.39
CA VAL A 438 14.50 -0.11 -4.47
C VAL A 438 14.47 -0.82 -5.80
N ILE A 439 13.51 -0.44 -6.64
CA ILE A 439 13.49 -0.76 -8.07
C ILE A 439 14.36 0.29 -8.79
N PRO A 440 15.43 -0.11 -9.52
CA PRO A 440 16.44 0.85 -9.96
C PRO A 440 16.00 1.88 -11.02
N ASP A 441 15.27 1.44 -12.03
CA ASP A 441 14.75 2.27 -13.12
C ASP A 441 13.56 1.60 -13.81
N VAL A 442 12.89 2.32 -14.72
CA VAL A 442 11.75 1.79 -15.49
C VAL A 442 12.21 0.94 -16.68
N LEU A 443 13.21 1.44 -17.43
CA LEU A 443 13.59 0.91 -18.74
C LEU A 443 14.09 -0.55 -18.72
N HIS A 444 14.75 -0.97 -17.65
CA HIS A 444 15.37 -2.30 -17.57
C HIS A 444 14.60 -3.30 -16.70
N HIS A 445 13.47 -2.87 -16.12
CA HIS A 445 12.78 -3.62 -15.06
C HIS A 445 11.26 -3.66 -15.26
N THR A 446 10.77 -3.59 -16.51
CA THR A 446 9.33 -3.65 -16.82
C THR A 446 8.63 -4.85 -16.19
N ASP A 447 9.31 -6.00 -16.13
CA ASP A 447 8.75 -7.25 -15.55
C ASP A 447 8.69 -7.25 -14.00
N VAL A 448 9.06 -6.13 -13.37
CA VAL A 448 9.06 -5.90 -11.90
C VAL A 448 8.08 -4.79 -11.53
N LEU A 449 7.78 -3.90 -12.48
CA LEU A 449 6.82 -2.83 -12.28
C LEU A 449 5.41 -3.41 -12.36
N PRO A 450 4.41 -2.62 -11.94
CA PRO A 450 3.04 -3.06 -12.07
C PRO A 450 2.65 -3.39 -13.52
N GLY A 451 1.72 -4.31 -13.62
CA GLY A 451 1.25 -4.98 -14.81
C GLY A 451 0.56 -4.08 -15.80
N ASN A 452 -0.04 -4.71 -16.81
CA ASN A 452 -1.03 -4.02 -17.64
C ASN A 452 -2.18 -5.01 -17.78
N ASP A 453 -3.05 -4.97 -16.81
CA ASP A 453 -3.98 -6.03 -16.50
C ASP A 453 -5.31 -5.82 -17.21
N THR A 454 -6.10 -6.88 -17.25
CA THR A 454 -7.51 -6.82 -17.65
C THR A 454 -8.33 -7.30 -16.47
N VAL A 455 -8.92 -6.37 -15.73
CA VAL A 455 -9.58 -6.64 -14.44
C VAL A 455 -11.08 -6.40 -14.58
N ARG A 456 -11.91 -7.36 -14.15
CA ARG A 456 -13.38 -7.29 -14.26
C ARG A 456 -14.05 -7.64 -12.92
N GLY A 457 -15.01 -6.85 -12.47
CA GLY A 457 -15.94 -7.24 -11.40
C GLY A 457 -16.98 -8.26 -11.90
N ASP A 458 -17.46 -8.05 -13.12
CA ASP A 458 -18.51 -8.82 -13.80
C ASP A 458 -19.91 -8.61 -13.21
N ALA A 459 -20.35 -9.27 -12.13
CA ALA A 459 -21.75 -9.18 -11.70
C ALA A 459 -21.99 -9.21 -10.19
N GLY A 460 -21.85 -8.09 -9.51
CA GLY A 460 -22.49 -7.78 -8.23
C GLY A 460 -22.16 -6.36 -7.85
N ASP A 461 -22.09 -6.02 -6.56
CA ASP A 461 -21.53 -4.71 -6.17
C ASP A 461 -20.04 -4.92 -5.83
N ASP A 462 -19.14 -4.67 -6.79
CA ASP A 462 -17.73 -5.08 -6.76
C ASP A 462 -16.76 -3.95 -6.35
N LEU A 463 -15.64 -4.32 -5.71
CA LEU A 463 -14.46 -3.46 -5.61
C LEU A 463 -13.39 -3.95 -6.60
N VAL A 464 -13.21 -3.21 -7.67
CA VAL A 464 -12.27 -3.51 -8.76
C VAL A 464 -11.15 -2.49 -8.73
N VAL A 465 -9.91 -2.97 -8.62
CA VAL A 465 -8.69 -2.17 -8.62
C VAL A 465 -7.79 -2.75 -9.68
N GLY A 466 -7.36 -1.97 -10.69
CA GLY A 466 -6.38 -2.46 -11.65
C GLY A 466 -5.09 -2.78 -10.91
N ASP A 467 -4.46 -1.79 -10.27
CA ASP A 467 -3.24 -2.01 -9.50
C ASP A 467 -3.25 -1.50 -8.05
N ASN A 468 -2.53 -2.20 -7.17
CA ASN A 468 -2.18 -1.74 -5.81
C ASN A 468 -3.35 -1.33 -4.88
N ALA A 469 -4.02 -2.30 -4.27
CA ALA A 469 -4.97 -2.04 -3.18
C ALA A 469 -4.27 -1.94 -1.80
N GLN A 470 -4.40 -0.81 -1.10
CA GLN A 470 -3.72 -0.55 0.18
C GLN A 470 -4.68 -0.15 1.31
N PHE A 471 -4.78 -0.97 2.35
CA PHE A 471 -5.57 -0.69 3.55
C PHE A 471 -4.65 -0.42 4.76
N TYR A 472 -4.78 0.78 5.36
CA TYR A 472 -3.98 1.13 6.52
C TYR A 472 -4.64 2.10 7.52
N SER A 473 -3.99 2.22 8.68
CA SER A 473 -4.32 3.17 9.73
C SER A 473 -3.12 4.06 10.05
N PRO A 474 -3.09 5.35 9.63
CA PRO A 474 -1.94 6.21 9.87
C PRO A 474 -1.70 6.42 11.37
N LEU A 475 -0.43 6.39 11.80
CA LEU A 475 -0.04 6.56 13.20
C LEU A 475 0.55 7.96 13.46
N LEU A 476 -0.09 8.72 14.33
CA LEU A 476 0.36 10.02 14.82
C LEU A 476 0.90 9.89 16.24
N THR A 477 2.23 9.89 16.40
CA THR A 477 2.83 9.58 17.71
C THR A 477 2.68 10.69 18.75
N GLY A 478 2.60 11.96 18.30
CA GLY A 478 2.64 13.14 19.16
C GLY A 478 4.03 13.44 19.76
N PHE A 479 5.09 12.80 19.24
CA PHE A 479 6.47 13.03 19.66
C PHE A 479 7.28 13.65 18.51
N THR A 480 7.53 14.97 18.60
CA THR A 480 8.30 15.73 17.59
C THR A 480 9.60 15.07 17.11
N PRO A 481 10.43 14.42 17.96
CA PRO A 481 11.64 13.74 17.48
C PRO A 481 11.37 12.58 16.51
N ILE A 482 10.26 11.85 16.71
CA ILE A 482 9.86 10.74 15.82
C ILE A 482 9.33 11.31 14.52
N ASP A 483 8.40 12.27 14.60
CA ASP A 483 7.79 12.89 13.42
C ASP A 483 8.84 13.56 12.51
N ASN A 484 9.85 14.22 13.11
CA ASN A 484 10.98 14.78 12.38
C ASN A 484 11.86 13.71 11.73
N ALA A 485 12.09 12.57 12.41
CA ALA A 485 12.88 11.48 11.85
C ALA A 485 12.16 10.85 10.64
N THR A 486 10.83 10.70 10.69
CA THR A 486 10.02 10.25 9.55
C THR A 486 10.19 11.18 8.35
N SER A 487 10.03 12.49 8.54
CA SER A 487 10.23 13.49 7.48
C SER A 487 11.66 13.48 6.92
N ASP A 488 12.65 13.26 7.77
CA ASP A 488 14.03 13.18 7.31
C ASP A 488 14.27 11.95 6.44
N VAL A 489 13.77 10.76 6.82
CA VAL A 489 13.91 9.54 6.00
C VAL A 489 13.26 9.73 4.62
N GLN A 490 12.04 10.26 4.57
CA GLN A 490 11.31 10.49 3.32
C GLN A 490 12.14 11.36 2.34
N LYS A 491 12.77 12.43 2.83
CA LYS A 491 13.67 13.27 2.02
C LYS A 491 14.86 12.51 1.45
N TYR A 492 15.45 11.58 2.22
CA TYR A 492 16.58 10.77 1.74
C TYR A 492 16.14 9.71 0.73
N PHE A 493 14.95 9.13 0.87
CA PHE A 493 14.39 8.21 -0.13
C PHE A 493 14.12 8.91 -1.45
N GLN A 494 13.50 10.10 -1.43
CA GLN A 494 13.32 10.90 -2.65
C GLN A 494 14.65 11.27 -3.31
N LEU A 495 15.67 11.65 -2.53
CA LEU A 495 17.01 11.90 -3.04
C LEU A 495 17.63 10.64 -3.68
N LEU A 496 17.45 9.49 -3.06
CA LEU A 496 17.93 8.20 -3.57
C LEU A 496 17.25 7.86 -4.91
N MET A 497 15.92 7.88 -4.98
CA MET A 497 15.15 7.60 -6.22
C MET A 497 15.58 8.53 -7.36
N TYR A 498 15.72 9.84 -7.10
CA TYR A 498 16.21 10.78 -8.11
C TYR A 498 17.65 10.51 -8.56
N THR A 499 18.52 10.10 -7.64
CA THR A 499 19.91 9.74 -7.97
C THR A 499 19.97 8.46 -8.81
N MET A 500 19.11 7.48 -8.52
CA MET A 500 18.97 6.24 -9.30
C MET A 500 18.45 6.53 -10.71
N ARG A 501 17.40 7.35 -10.85
CA ARG A 501 16.92 7.85 -12.14
C ARG A 501 18.01 8.50 -12.98
N SER A 502 18.73 9.45 -12.38
CA SER A 502 19.82 10.18 -13.06
C SER A 502 20.95 9.23 -13.49
N LEU A 503 21.23 8.22 -12.66
CA LEU A 503 22.18 7.16 -12.98
C LEU A 503 21.69 6.28 -14.14
N GLY A 504 20.41 5.90 -14.18
CA GLY A 504 19.81 5.09 -15.24
C GLY A 504 19.96 5.73 -16.62
N ILE A 505 19.51 6.99 -16.76
CA ILE A 505 19.65 7.82 -17.98
C ILE A 505 21.11 7.83 -18.48
N ASP A 506 22.04 8.15 -17.58
CA ASP A 506 23.45 8.24 -17.95
C ASP A 506 24.12 6.90 -18.22
N PHE A 507 23.65 5.86 -17.54
CA PHE A 507 24.10 4.50 -17.78
C PHE A 507 23.68 4.05 -19.17
N GLU A 508 22.45 4.32 -19.58
CA GLU A 508 21.97 4.05 -20.94
C GLU A 508 22.77 4.82 -21.99
N GLN A 509 22.98 6.13 -21.78
CA GLN A 509 23.82 6.93 -22.66
C GLN A 509 25.25 6.38 -22.76
N LEU A 510 25.81 5.85 -21.67
CA LEU A 510 27.12 5.22 -21.67
C LEU A 510 27.12 3.94 -22.51
N GLN A 511 26.09 3.11 -22.38
CA GLN A 511 25.91 1.90 -23.20
C GLN A 511 25.81 2.27 -24.69
N ALA A 512 25.03 3.29 -25.02
CA ALA A 512 24.89 3.84 -26.37
C ALA A 512 26.25 4.28 -26.94
N ALA A 513 27.02 5.05 -26.17
CA ALA A 513 28.35 5.52 -26.56
C ALA A 513 29.37 4.37 -26.75
N GLN A 514 29.17 3.25 -26.06
CA GLN A 514 29.96 2.03 -26.21
C GLN A 514 29.51 1.13 -27.38
N GLY A 515 28.43 1.50 -28.08
CA GLY A 515 27.92 0.83 -29.26
C GLY A 515 26.84 -0.21 -28.97
N ALA A 516 26.15 -0.13 -27.83
CA ALA A 516 24.89 -0.84 -27.62
C ALA A 516 23.85 -0.36 -28.66
N SER A 517 22.95 -1.25 -29.06
CA SER A 517 21.83 -0.87 -29.92
C SER A 517 20.87 -0.04 -29.10
N GLN A 518 20.40 1.07 -29.66
CA GLN A 518 19.44 1.97 -29.03
C GLN A 518 18.18 1.90 -29.88
N VAL A 519 17.09 1.47 -29.27
CA VAL A 519 15.74 1.44 -29.86
C VAL A 519 14.89 2.34 -28.96
N ALA A 520 14.03 3.16 -29.55
CA ALA A 520 13.02 3.87 -28.75
C ALA A 520 12.02 2.83 -28.25
N HIS A 521 11.62 2.91 -26.99
CA HIS A 521 10.65 2.00 -26.38
C HIS A 521 9.38 2.77 -26.08
N ASP A 522 8.25 2.12 -26.34
CA ASP A 522 6.93 2.53 -25.88
C ASP A 522 6.69 1.64 -24.65
N ILE A 523 6.76 2.22 -23.46
CA ILE A 523 6.71 1.50 -22.18
C ILE A 523 5.40 1.87 -21.52
N HIS A 524 4.61 0.87 -21.18
CA HIS A 524 3.37 1.00 -20.42
C HIS A 524 3.59 0.30 -19.08
N VAL A 525 3.12 0.94 -18.02
CA VAL A 525 3.21 0.51 -16.63
C VAL A 525 1.90 0.89 -15.99
N ALA A 526 1.20 -0.04 -15.35
CA ALA A 526 -0.13 0.22 -14.77
C ALA A 526 -1.02 0.89 -15.83
N SER A 527 -1.34 0.15 -16.89
CA SER A 527 -2.13 0.67 -18.00
C SER A 527 -3.20 -0.35 -18.31
N ASP A 528 -4.21 -0.33 -17.47
CA ASP A 528 -5.12 -1.44 -17.26
C ASP A 528 -6.40 -1.30 -18.09
N ASP A 529 -7.05 -2.42 -18.35
CA ASP A 529 -8.42 -2.50 -18.88
C ASP A 529 -9.34 -2.95 -17.75
N VAL A 530 -9.94 -2.00 -17.05
CA VAL A 530 -10.70 -2.22 -15.82
C VAL A 530 -12.21 -2.07 -16.09
N GLN A 531 -13.01 -3.05 -15.67
CA GLN A 531 -14.45 -3.09 -15.94
C GLN A 531 -15.21 -3.40 -14.65
N GLY A 532 -16.21 -2.58 -14.30
CA GLY A 532 -17.13 -2.83 -13.18
C GLY A 532 -18.02 -4.03 -13.46
N GLY A 533 -18.94 -3.87 -14.42
CA GLY A 533 -19.80 -4.94 -14.89
C GLY A 533 -21.27 -4.63 -14.65
N THR A 534 -22.00 -5.50 -13.94
CA THR A 534 -23.40 -5.24 -13.57
C THR A 534 -23.52 -5.08 -12.07
N GLY A 535 -23.93 -3.92 -11.58
CA GLY A 535 -23.69 -3.64 -10.18
C GLY A 535 -23.98 -2.24 -9.73
N ASN A 536 -23.45 -1.85 -8.58
CA ASN A 536 -23.05 -0.48 -8.31
C ASN A 536 -21.61 -0.59 -7.85
N ASP A 537 -20.70 -0.52 -8.81
CA ASP A 537 -19.31 -0.92 -8.60
C ASP A 537 -18.45 0.26 -8.17
N ARG A 538 -17.37 -0.05 -7.46
CA ARG A 538 -16.26 0.87 -7.25
C ARG A 538 -15.09 0.42 -8.10
N VAL A 539 -14.83 1.20 -9.15
CA VAL A 539 -13.81 0.89 -10.15
C VAL A 539 -12.68 1.91 -10.05
N LEU A 540 -11.48 1.43 -9.80
CA LEU A 540 -10.25 2.20 -9.72
C LEU A 540 -9.30 1.69 -10.81
N GLY A 541 -8.72 2.57 -11.61
CA GLY A 541 -7.67 2.20 -12.56
C GLY A 541 -6.48 1.64 -11.83
N ASP A 542 -5.87 2.42 -10.94
CA ASP A 542 -4.71 2.00 -10.15
C ASP A 542 -4.95 2.18 -8.63
N ASP A 543 -4.07 2.94 -7.96
CA ASP A 543 -3.88 2.87 -6.52
C ASP A 543 -5.16 3.16 -5.71
N GLY A 544 -5.72 2.10 -5.13
CA GLY A 544 -6.80 2.16 -4.17
C GLY A 544 -6.28 2.29 -2.73
N VAL A 545 -6.29 3.50 -2.17
CA VAL A 545 -5.81 3.78 -0.82
C VAL A 545 -6.95 3.94 0.19
N PHE A 546 -7.06 3.00 1.12
CA PHE A 546 -8.11 2.93 2.12
C PHE A 546 -7.58 3.27 3.53
N VAL A 547 -7.86 4.49 3.98
CA VAL A 547 -7.53 5.02 5.31
C VAL A 547 -8.70 4.80 6.26
N ILE A 548 -8.62 3.73 7.06
CA ILE A 548 -9.77 3.28 7.85
C ILE A 548 -9.96 4.11 9.12
N ALA A 549 -8.90 4.32 9.89
CA ALA A 549 -8.97 5.02 11.16
C ALA A 549 -7.56 5.41 11.62
N PRO A 550 -7.24 6.71 11.81
CA PRO A 550 -5.94 7.11 12.33
C PRO A 550 -5.75 6.62 13.77
N GLN A 551 -4.54 6.15 14.08
CA GLN A 551 -4.09 5.89 15.44
C GLN A 551 -3.43 7.13 16.04
N LEU A 552 -3.86 7.57 17.22
CA LEU A 552 -3.22 8.68 17.94
C LEU A 552 -2.47 8.22 19.19
N GLY A 553 -1.24 8.69 19.31
CA GLY A 553 -0.29 8.20 20.30
C GLY A 553 0.09 6.74 20.05
N LEU A 554 1.09 6.25 20.78
CA LEU A 554 1.46 4.84 20.68
C LEU A 554 0.43 3.97 21.45
N PRO A 555 -0.13 2.91 20.85
CA PRO A 555 -1.17 2.07 21.44
C PRO A 555 -0.59 1.10 22.49
N VAL A 556 0.12 1.63 23.48
CA VAL A 556 0.89 0.86 24.46
C VAL A 556 0.60 1.32 25.88
N SER A 557 0.89 0.46 26.85
CA SER A 557 0.74 0.82 28.25
C SER A 557 1.78 1.87 28.67
N GLU A 558 1.50 2.59 29.78
CA GLU A 558 2.46 3.56 30.36
C GLU A 558 3.81 2.92 30.72
N ALA A 559 3.83 1.62 31.00
CA ALA A 559 5.06 0.88 31.28
C ALA A 559 5.90 0.62 30.03
N GLU A 560 5.29 0.60 28.84
CA GLU A 560 5.91 0.22 27.57
C GLU A 560 6.25 1.42 26.69
N LEU A 561 5.60 2.57 26.91
CA LEU A 561 5.74 3.77 26.10
C LEU A 561 7.18 4.15 25.79
N GLN A 562 8.05 4.24 26.81
CA GLN A 562 9.47 4.58 26.59
C GLN A 562 10.15 3.58 25.66
N ARG A 563 9.91 2.28 25.87
CA ARG A 563 10.57 1.21 25.09
C ARG A 563 10.12 1.28 23.64
N THR A 564 8.81 1.34 23.39
CA THR A 564 8.24 1.37 22.03
C THR A 564 8.61 2.65 21.30
N ALA A 565 8.47 3.82 21.93
CA ALA A 565 8.84 5.10 21.31
C ALA A 565 10.34 5.18 20.96
N THR A 566 11.21 4.62 21.83
CA THR A 566 12.66 4.58 21.56
C THR A 566 12.99 3.60 20.43
N ALA A 567 12.31 2.45 20.38
CA ALA A 567 12.49 1.46 19.31
C ALA A 567 12.08 2.06 17.96
N LEU A 568 10.91 2.72 17.90
CA LEU A 568 10.44 3.41 16.70
C LEU A 568 11.41 4.49 16.24
N LEU A 569 11.84 5.40 17.13
CA LEU A 569 12.84 6.42 16.79
C LEU A 569 14.14 5.79 16.28
N THR A 570 14.59 4.69 16.88
CA THR A 570 15.82 4.00 16.45
C THR A 570 15.64 3.40 15.06
N TYR A 571 14.51 2.77 14.79
CA TYR A 571 14.21 2.21 13.47
C TYR A 571 14.22 3.28 12.36
N LEU A 572 13.59 4.44 12.58
CA LEU A 572 13.64 5.58 11.65
C LEU A 572 15.07 6.07 11.40
N GLN A 573 15.87 6.16 12.47
CA GLN A 573 17.28 6.55 12.39
C GLN A 573 18.14 5.51 11.65
N ASP A 574 17.77 4.25 11.75
CA ASP A 574 18.42 3.14 11.07
C ASP A 574 18.13 3.20 9.57
N LEU A 575 16.86 3.40 9.19
CA LEU A 575 16.45 3.68 7.82
C LEU A 575 17.16 4.89 7.23
N GLN A 576 17.21 6.00 7.97
CA GLN A 576 17.90 7.21 7.52
C GLN A 576 19.40 6.94 7.24
N THR A 577 20.04 6.14 8.10
CA THR A 577 21.45 5.77 7.91
C THR A 577 21.63 4.95 6.64
N ALA A 578 20.85 3.87 6.48
CA ALA A 578 20.94 2.97 5.33
C ALA A 578 20.56 3.67 4.01
N ALA A 579 19.53 4.51 4.00
CA ALA A 579 19.13 5.33 2.86
C ALA A 579 20.27 6.26 2.41
N THR A 580 20.94 6.90 3.37
CA THR A 580 22.06 7.79 3.05
C THR A 580 23.27 7.03 2.53
N ASP A 581 23.52 5.82 3.06
CA ASP A 581 24.63 4.98 2.61
C ASP A 581 24.40 4.49 1.17
N MET A 582 23.18 4.03 0.87
CA MET A 582 22.80 3.61 -0.46
C MET A 582 22.82 4.78 -1.47
N GLU A 583 22.32 5.96 -1.09
CA GLU A 583 22.37 7.15 -1.94
C GLU A 583 23.80 7.49 -2.35
N HIS A 584 24.77 7.31 -1.45
CA HIS A 584 26.17 7.57 -1.79
C HIS A 584 26.77 6.50 -2.71
N VAL A 585 26.35 5.24 -2.58
CA VAL A 585 26.71 4.19 -3.54
C VAL A 585 26.18 4.54 -4.93
N ALA A 586 24.91 4.93 -5.05
CA ALA A 586 24.30 5.38 -6.30
C ALA A 586 25.01 6.62 -6.86
N PHE A 587 25.31 7.61 -6.00
CA PHE A 587 26.06 8.80 -6.35
C PHE A 587 27.46 8.50 -6.90
N GLU A 588 28.20 7.59 -6.28
CA GLU A 588 29.54 7.22 -6.74
C GLU A 588 29.46 6.44 -8.05
N ALA A 589 28.46 5.57 -8.24
CA ALA A 589 28.19 4.91 -9.50
C ALA A 589 27.95 5.95 -10.61
N HIS A 590 27.11 6.95 -10.33
CA HIS A 590 26.80 8.05 -11.25
C HIS A 590 28.04 8.86 -11.61
N TYR A 591 28.84 9.26 -10.61
CA TYR A 591 30.09 9.96 -10.84
C TYR A 591 31.06 9.16 -11.74
N GLN A 592 31.16 7.84 -11.55
CA GLN A 592 32.01 6.98 -12.37
C GLN A 592 31.49 6.85 -13.81
N THR A 593 30.17 6.73 -13.99
CA THR A 593 29.49 6.73 -15.30
C THR A 593 29.79 8.02 -16.05
N LEU A 594 29.60 9.18 -15.43
CA LEU A 594 29.88 10.49 -16.03
C LEU A 594 31.34 10.67 -16.43
N ASN A 595 32.29 10.28 -15.58
CA ASN A 595 33.71 10.35 -15.93
C ASN A 595 34.06 9.45 -17.11
N THR A 596 33.42 8.29 -17.20
CA THR A 596 33.61 7.35 -18.31
C THR A 596 33.00 7.91 -19.59
N LEU A 597 31.80 8.48 -19.54
CA LEU A 597 31.15 9.19 -20.64
C LEU A 597 32.06 10.30 -21.21
N LEU A 598 32.60 11.18 -20.36
CA LEU A 598 33.44 12.30 -20.78
C LEU A 598 34.69 11.90 -21.59
N VAL A 599 35.15 10.65 -21.46
CA VAL A 599 36.30 10.14 -22.22
C VAL A 599 35.92 9.12 -23.30
N THR A 600 34.65 8.73 -23.40
CA THR A 600 34.16 7.73 -24.35
C THR A 600 33.88 8.37 -25.72
N PRO A 601 34.48 7.85 -26.81
CA PRO A 601 34.16 8.32 -28.16
C PRO A 601 32.68 8.07 -28.50
N GLY A 602 31.91 9.12 -28.77
CA GLY A 602 30.47 8.99 -29.06
C GLY A 602 29.56 9.52 -27.97
N ALA A 603 30.07 9.97 -26.82
CA ALA A 603 29.29 10.52 -25.71
C ALA A 603 28.42 11.76 -26.03
N THR A 604 28.55 12.35 -27.23
CA THR A 604 27.68 13.43 -27.71
C THR A 604 26.46 12.93 -28.50
N ALA A 605 26.35 11.61 -28.71
CA ALA A 605 25.11 11.03 -29.23
C ALA A 605 24.03 11.21 -28.17
N LYS A 606 22.88 11.73 -28.58
CA LYS A 606 21.70 11.69 -27.73
C LYS A 606 21.19 10.25 -27.71
N PRO A 607 20.80 9.71 -26.55
CA PRO A 607 19.97 8.51 -26.50
C PRO A 607 18.67 8.75 -27.28
N ASN A 608 17.94 7.67 -27.56
CA ASN A 608 16.62 7.81 -28.15
C ASN A 608 15.67 8.43 -27.12
N LEU A 609 14.62 9.11 -27.61
CA LEU A 609 13.49 9.44 -26.75
C LEU A 609 12.60 8.19 -26.69
N HIS A 610 12.18 7.84 -25.49
CA HIS A 610 11.24 6.77 -25.17
C HIS A 610 9.90 7.41 -24.83
N ASP A 611 8.82 6.72 -25.12
CA ASP A 611 7.48 7.14 -24.72
C ASP A 611 7.13 6.28 -23.49
N LEU A 612 6.80 6.92 -22.38
CA LEU A 612 6.47 6.26 -21.11
C LEU A 612 5.05 6.65 -20.71
N TYR A 613 4.19 5.63 -20.59
CA TYR A 613 2.80 5.68 -20.17
C TYR A 613 2.72 5.09 -18.75
N ILE A 614 2.08 5.79 -17.83
CA ILE A 614 1.94 5.42 -16.40
C ILE A 614 0.52 5.77 -15.96
N GLY A 615 -0.27 4.81 -15.47
CA GLY A 615 -1.67 5.05 -15.10
C GLY A 615 -2.43 5.58 -16.30
N ASN A 616 -2.67 4.71 -17.27
CA ASN A 616 -3.13 5.14 -18.59
C ASN A 616 -4.20 4.17 -19.03
N ASP A 617 -5.33 4.28 -18.33
CA ASP A 617 -6.25 3.18 -18.19
C ASP A 617 -7.40 3.28 -19.16
N VAL A 618 -8.01 2.13 -19.42
CA VAL A 618 -9.29 2.01 -20.10
C VAL A 618 -10.28 1.49 -19.08
N ILE A 619 -11.20 2.35 -18.65
CA ILE A 619 -12.11 2.05 -17.55
C ILE A 619 -13.56 2.04 -18.04
N ALA A 620 -14.32 1.01 -17.66
CA ALA A 620 -15.74 0.90 -17.94
C ALA A 620 -16.56 0.66 -16.67
N GLY A 621 -17.63 1.43 -16.45
CA GLY A 621 -18.62 1.15 -15.39
C GLY A 621 -19.62 0.07 -15.78
N ASP A 622 -20.01 0.05 -17.07
CA ASP A 622 -20.99 -0.87 -17.67
C ASP A 622 -22.46 -0.66 -17.23
N GLU A 623 -23.11 -1.55 -16.47
CA GLU A 623 -24.51 -1.39 -16.03
C GLU A 623 -24.56 -1.14 -14.51
N GLY A 624 -24.90 0.07 -14.05
CA GLY A 624 -24.93 0.27 -12.60
C GLY A 624 -25.26 1.66 -12.10
N ASN A 625 -24.78 2.01 -10.90
CA ASN A 625 -24.57 3.41 -10.52
C ASN A 625 -23.19 3.45 -9.91
N ASP A 626 -22.21 3.58 -10.78
CA ASP A 626 -20.84 3.21 -10.44
C ASP A 626 -20.08 4.42 -9.92
N THR A 627 -19.05 4.16 -9.12
CA THR A 627 -18.09 5.18 -8.69
C THR A 627 -16.75 4.84 -9.30
N ILE A 628 -16.33 5.68 -10.24
CA ILE A 628 -15.15 5.45 -11.06
C ILE A 628 -14.11 6.51 -10.73
N SER A 629 -12.88 6.07 -10.49
CA SER A 629 -11.68 6.90 -10.48
C SER A 629 -10.76 6.41 -11.59
N GLY A 630 -10.14 7.34 -12.31
CA GLY A 630 -9.07 7.12 -13.29
C GLY A 630 -7.91 6.38 -12.65
N ASP A 631 -6.90 7.10 -12.16
CA ASP A 631 -5.76 6.42 -11.53
C ASP A 631 -6.02 6.12 -10.04
N GLN A 632 -6.23 7.15 -9.23
CA GLN A 632 -6.00 7.05 -7.78
C GLN A 632 -7.23 7.42 -6.96
N ALA A 633 -7.58 6.57 -6.00
CA ALA A 633 -8.62 6.89 -5.03
C ALA A 633 -8.18 6.72 -3.58
N LEU A 634 -8.36 7.79 -2.81
CA LEU A 634 -8.16 7.82 -1.37
C LEU A 634 -9.52 7.79 -0.64
N LEU A 635 -9.89 6.64 -0.08
CA LEU A 635 -11.05 6.51 0.80
C LEU A 635 -10.65 6.67 2.26
N MET A 636 -11.19 7.67 2.95
CA MET A 636 -10.94 7.94 4.36
C MET A 636 -12.19 7.72 5.20
N MET A 637 -12.11 6.94 6.29
CA MET A 637 -13.25 6.63 7.17
C MET A 637 -13.06 7.10 8.63
N PRO A 638 -12.74 8.38 8.88
CA PRO A 638 -12.43 8.84 10.24
C PRO A 638 -13.64 8.77 11.19
N VAL A 639 -13.40 8.46 12.47
CA VAL A 639 -14.49 8.44 13.47
C VAL A 639 -14.55 9.76 14.24
N ILE A 640 -15.76 10.31 14.37
CA ILE A 640 -16.06 11.54 15.10
C ILE A 640 -16.16 11.25 16.60
N THR A 641 -15.12 11.59 17.35
CA THR A 641 -15.06 11.36 18.81
C THR A 641 -14.89 12.61 19.67
N GLY A 642 -14.72 13.79 19.06
CA GLY A 642 -14.52 15.07 19.76
C GLY A 642 -13.16 15.20 20.45
N VAL A 643 -12.19 14.36 20.07
CA VAL A 643 -10.84 14.32 20.62
C VAL A 643 -9.87 15.00 19.67
N ARG A 644 -9.24 16.07 20.16
CA ARG A 644 -8.28 16.90 19.43
C ARG A 644 -6.88 16.31 19.41
N THR A 645 -6.18 16.35 18.28
CA THR A 645 -4.90 15.64 18.14
C THR A 645 -3.68 16.52 18.47
N GLU A 646 -3.79 17.84 18.37
CA GLU A 646 -2.85 18.78 18.99
C GLU A 646 -2.83 18.62 20.52
N LEU A 647 -3.83 17.93 21.07
CA LEU A 647 -3.93 17.51 22.45
C LEU A 647 -3.64 16.02 22.65
N ILE A 648 -2.96 15.30 21.72
CA ILE A 648 -2.58 13.87 21.89
C ILE A 648 -2.01 13.60 23.29
N ARG A 649 -1.10 14.47 23.76
CA ARG A 649 -0.50 14.40 25.09
C ARG A 649 -1.53 14.47 26.23
N ASP A 650 -2.56 15.28 26.09
CA ASP A 650 -3.57 15.53 27.11
C ASP A 650 -4.76 14.55 27.02
N ASN A 651 -5.00 13.99 25.83
CA ASN A 651 -6.06 13.01 25.53
C ASN A 651 -5.60 11.55 25.68
N SER A 652 -4.29 11.32 25.74
CA SER A 652 -3.71 10.00 25.99
C SER A 652 -4.05 9.47 27.40
N HIS A 653 -4.22 8.16 27.53
CA HIS A 653 -4.30 7.45 28.83
C HIS A 653 -3.00 7.51 29.64
N ILE A 654 -1.91 7.98 29.03
CA ILE A 654 -0.59 8.15 29.63
C ILE A 654 -0.54 9.39 30.51
N SER A 655 0.08 9.29 31.70
CA SER A 655 0.27 10.48 32.53
C SER A 655 1.20 11.51 31.86
N THR A 656 0.82 12.79 31.88
CA THR A 656 1.61 13.89 31.30
C THR A 656 3.07 13.92 31.79
N SER A 657 3.32 13.52 33.04
CA SER A 657 4.68 13.42 33.58
C SER A 657 5.53 12.32 32.93
N VAL A 658 4.93 11.18 32.58
CA VAL A 658 5.64 10.11 31.86
C VAL A 658 5.82 10.51 30.41
N TRP A 659 4.81 11.09 29.77
CA TRP A 659 4.90 11.62 28.42
C TRP A 659 6.08 12.59 28.26
N ASP A 660 6.17 13.61 29.11
CA ASP A 660 7.24 14.61 29.08
C ASP A 660 8.63 13.97 29.27
N THR A 661 8.72 13.00 30.17
CA THR A 661 9.99 12.28 30.42
C THR A 661 10.44 11.51 29.19
N VAL A 662 9.50 10.85 28.49
CA VAL A 662 9.77 10.12 27.25
C VAL A 662 10.17 11.11 26.15
N ALA A 663 9.42 12.19 25.96
CA ALA A 663 9.71 13.23 24.98
C ALA A 663 11.12 13.83 25.13
N ASP A 664 11.52 14.19 26.35
CA ASP A 664 12.88 14.69 26.66
C ASP A 664 13.97 13.65 26.34
N SER A 665 13.70 12.37 26.61
CA SER A 665 14.61 11.27 26.31
C SER A 665 14.78 11.08 24.81
N LEU A 666 13.69 11.13 24.04
CA LEU A 666 13.70 11.01 22.58
C LEU A 666 14.44 12.18 21.94
N LEU A 667 14.18 13.41 22.38
CA LEU A 667 14.89 14.59 21.88
C LEU A 667 16.40 14.50 22.11
N SER A 668 16.80 14.01 23.29
CA SER A 668 18.21 13.79 23.62
C SER A 668 18.86 12.72 22.73
N ALA A 669 18.12 11.65 22.41
CA ALA A 669 18.57 10.58 21.54
C ALA A 669 18.72 11.06 20.08
N ASP A 670 17.73 11.79 19.57
CA ASP A 670 17.73 12.38 18.22
C ASP A 670 18.90 13.35 18.01
N MET A 671 19.12 14.28 18.96
CA MET A 671 20.28 15.18 18.89
C MET A 671 21.62 14.44 18.82
N LEU A 672 21.76 13.33 19.57
CA LEU A 672 22.96 12.51 19.55
C LEU A 672 23.10 11.77 18.22
N PHE A 673 22.00 11.27 17.67
CA PHE A 673 21.97 10.62 16.37
C PHE A 673 22.39 11.58 15.26
N ARG A 674 21.76 12.75 15.15
CA ARG A 674 22.09 13.77 14.12
C ARG A 674 23.57 14.18 14.16
N ALA A 675 24.17 14.27 15.35
CA ALA A 675 25.60 14.55 15.48
C ALA A 675 26.48 13.40 14.97
N LYS A 676 26.07 12.14 15.20
CA LYS A 676 26.76 10.95 14.69
C LYS A 676 26.59 10.82 13.18
N LEU A 677 25.38 11.02 12.65
CA LEU A 677 25.11 11.00 11.22
C LEU A 677 25.97 12.05 10.50
N ASN A 678 26.00 13.29 10.97
CA ASN A 678 26.89 14.30 10.39
C ASN A 678 28.38 13.92 10.42
N THR A 679 28.83 13.23 11.48
CA THR A 679 30.20 12.74 11.57
C THR A 679 30.46 11.65 10.53
N HIS A 680 29.53 10.70 10.41
CA HIS A 680 29.52 9.63 9.41
C HIS A 680 29.60 10.19 7.99
N LEU A 681 28.69 11.12 7.64
CA LEU A 681 28.67 11.75 6.32
C LEU A 681 29.99 12.45 5.98
N SER A 682 30.59 13.13 6.95
CA SER A 682 31.86 13.83 6.74
C SER A 682 33.09 12.93 6.63
N ALA A 683 33.02 11.70 7.18
CA ALA A 683 34.13 10.77 7.22
C ALA A 683 34.11 9.80 6.04
N ASP A 684 32.93 9.30 5.72
CA ASP A 684 32.74 8.11 4.89
C ASP A 684 32.09 8.47 3.54
N HIS A 685 31.23 9.49 3.56
CA HIS A 685 30.40 9.93 2.42
C HIS A 685 30.80 11.35 1.96
N ASP A 686 32.09 11.70 2.07
CA ASP A 686 32.59 13.02 1.69
C ASP A 686 32.59 13.22 0.17
N LYS A 687 31.49 13.77 -0.34
CA LYS A 687 31.31 14.17 -1.75
C LYS A 687 32.23 15.32 -2.17
N LEU A 688 32.96 15.99 -1.26
CA LEU A 688 33.69 17.23 -1.59
C LEU A 688 34.82 17.06 -2.61
N ASN A 689 35.36 15.86 -2.80
CA ASN A 689 36.39 15.58 -3.81
C ASN A 689 35.83 14.99 -5.11
N ARG A 690 34.51 14.83 -5.22
CA ARG A 690 33.78 14.32 -6.40
C ARG A 690 33.04 15.48 -7.08
N THR A 691 33.77 16.31 -7.82
CA THR A 691 33.18 17.37 -8.67
C THR A 691 33.46 17.08 -10.14
N LEU A 692 32.46 17.30 -10.98
CA LEU A 692 32.67 17.72 -12.36
C LEU A 692 32.39 19.24 -12.42
N ASN A 693 33.09 19.97 -13.28
CA ASN A 693 32.78 21.39 -13.47
C ASN A 693 31.78 21.60 -14.62
N ALA A 694 31.12 22.74 -14.60
CA ALA A 694 30.26 23.29 -15.66
C ALA A 694 30.71 22.96 -17.09
N THR A 695 32.00 23.20 -17.39
CA THR A 695 32.56 23.02 -18.73
C THR A 695 32.74 21.55 -19.11
N GLN A 696 32.87 20.65 -18.14
CA GLN A 696 32.86 19.22 -18.37
C GLN A 696 31.43 18.73 -18.64
N LEU A 697 30.48 19.09 -17.78
CA LEU A 697 29.08 18.69 -17.91
C LEU A 697 28.46 19.19 -19.22
N ALA A 698 28.75 20.43 -19.62
CA ALA A 698 28.30 20.99 -20.90
C ALA A 698 28.84 20.28 -22.17
N GLN A 699 29.74 19.29 -22.03
CA GLN A 699 30.16 18.44 -23.16
C GLN A 699 29.23 17.24 -23.37
N LEU A 700 28.47 16.86 -22.35
CA LEU A 700 27.48 15.81 -22.41
C LEU A 700 26.14 16.41 -22.87
N PRO A 701 25.30 15.64 -23.57
CA PRO A 701 23.91 16.00 -23.77
C PRO A 701 23.18 16.15 -22.42
N PRO A 702 22.10 16.94 -22.40
CA PRO A 702 21.21 17.05 -21.24
C PRO A 702 20.49 15.73 -20.87
N ASP A 703 19.91 15.70 -19.66
CA ASP A 703 19.50 14.46 -18.96
C ASP A 703 17.99 14.24 -18.99
N TYR A 704 17.46 13.78 -20.12
CA TYR A 704 16.07 13.33 -20.23
C TYR A 704 15.89 12.40 -21.43
N ASP A 705 15.28 11.24 -21.17
CA ASP A 705 15.08 10.17 -22.14
C ASP A 705 13.59 9.87 -22.43
N TYR A 706 12.64 10.47 -21.70
CA TYR A 706 11.20 10.17 -21.86
C TYR A 706 10.38 11.38 -22.35
N GLU A 707 9.45 11.12 -23.26
CA GLU A 707 8.17 11.83 -23.37
C GLU A 707 7.19 11.14 -22.40
N LEU A 708 6.55 11.91 -21.51
CA LEU A 708 5.76 11.37 -20.41
C LEU A 708 4.27 11.51 -20.71
N PHE A 709 3.56 10.39 -20.61
CA PHE A 709 2.12 10.27 -20.64
C PHE A 709 1.73 9.67 -19.29
N VAL A 710 0.98 10.40 -18.48
CA VAL A 710 0.73 10.02 -17.09
C VAL A 710 -0.70 10.36 -16.71
N GLY A 711 -1.51 9.42 -16.24
CA GLY A 711 -2.93 9.68 -15.92
C GLY A 711 -3.66 10.22 -17.14
N ASN A 712 -3.72 9.45 -18.24
CA ASN A 712 -4.59 9.89 -19.35
C ASN A 712 -5.52 8.75 -19.68
N ASP A 713 -6.71 8.83 -19.10
CA ASP A 713 -7.62 7.71 -19.04
C ASP A 713 -8.69 7.80 -20.11
N THR A 714 -9.17 6.63 -20.50
CA THR A 714 -10.36 6.50 -21.33
C THR A 714 -11.46 5.85 -20.51
N ILE A 715 -12.41 6.67 -20.05
CA ILE A 715 -13.47 6.23 -19.13
C ILE A 715 -14.81 6.20 -19.87
N ASP A 716 -15.53 5.08 -19.80
CA ASP A 716 -16.92 4.93 -20.25
C ASP A 716 -17.81 4.44 -19.08
N ALA A 717 -18.54 5.36 -18.46
CA ALA A 717 -19.29 5.05 -17.25
C ALA A 717 -20.48 4.09 -17.49
N GLY A 718 -21.01 4.05 -18.72
CA GLY A 718 -22.02 3.07 -19.10
C GLY A 718 -23.48 3.49 -18.88
N ASP A 719 -24.36 2.52 -18.64
CA ASP A 719 -25.77 2.74 -18.33
C ASP A 719 -25.92 2.87 -16.81
N GLY A 720 -26.42 4.00 -16.31
CA GLY A 720 -26.47 4.12 -14.87
C GLY A 720 -26.85 5.46 -14.33
N ASN A 721 -26.26 5.83 -13.21
CA ASN A 721 -26.11 7.22 -12.88
C ASN A 721 -24.81 7.36 -12.12
N ASP A 722 -23.78 7.71 -12.85
CA ASP A 722 -22.45 7.37 -12.39
C ASP A 722 -21.76 8.59 -11.79
N LEU A 723 -20.81 8.34 -10.90
CA LEU A 723 -19.88 9.33 -10.39
C LEU A 723 -18.52 9.02 -10.97
N VAL A 724 -18.06 9.84 -11.91
CA VAL A 724 -16.75 9.71 -12.54
C VAL A 724 -15.83 10.83 -12.06
N LEU A 725 -14.67 10.43 -11.60
CA LEU A 725 -13.54 11.25 -11.23
C LEU A 725 -12.41 10.83 -12.17
N GLY A 726 -11.72 11.76 -12.83
CA GLY A 726 -10.58 11.44 -13.70
C GLY A 726 -9.38 11.00 -12.85
N ASP A 727 -8.33 11.78 -12.80
CA ASP A 727 -7.06 11.35 -12.17
C ASP A 727 -7.14 10.95 -10.68
N PHE A 728 -7.77 11.78 -9.84
CA PHE A 728 -7.61 11.67 -8.40
C PHE A 728 -8.89 11.94 -7.59
N ALA A 729 -9.29 10.93 -6.82
CA ALA A 729 -10.47 10.95 -5.97
C ALA A 729 -10.12 10.95 -4.48
N VAL A 730 -10.68 11.89 -3.70
CA VAL A 730 -10.73 11.76 -2.23
C VAL A 730 -12.16 11.59 -1.77
N ASP A 731 -12.46 10.39 -1.28
CA ASP A 731 -13.72 10.09 -0.64
C ASP A 731 -13.53 10.09 0.87
N SER A 732 -14.17 11.01 1.58
CA SER A 732 -14.18 11.01 3.03
C SER A 732 -15.55 10.64 3.57
N ILE A 733 -15.59 9.60 4.39
CA ILE A 733 -16.79 9.12 5.08
C ILE A 733 -16.59 9.23 6.61
N PRO A 734 -16.75 10.43 7.21
CA PRO A 734 -16.72 10.55 8.65
C PRO A 734 -17.84 9.76 9.31
N ILE A 735 -17.51 8.89 10.26
CA ILE A 735 -18.46 8.03 10.97
C ILE A 735 -18.72 8.59 12.36
N SER A 736 -19.99 8.79 12.71
CA SER A 736 -20.39 9.06 14.09
C SER A 736 -21.06 7.85 14.74
N LEU A 737 -20.40 7.25 15.74
CA LEU A 737 -20.88 6.07 16.48
C LEU A 737 -22.05 6.38 17.43
N THR A 738 -22.38 7.65 17.67
CA THR A 738 -23.47 8.02 18.59
C THR A 738 -24.39 9.09 18.01
N LEU A 739 -25.70 8.84 18.06
CA LEU A 739 -26.70 9.84 17.69
C LEU A 739 -26.89 10.89 18.81
N PRO A 740 -26.81 12.20 18.50
CA PRO A 740 -27.04 13.26 19.47
C PRO A 740 -28.53 13.31 19.88
N LYS A 741 -28.80 13.26 21.19
CA LYS A 741 -30.17 13.22 21.75
C LYS A 741 -30.68 14.61 22.12
N THR A 742 -29.80 15.59 22.24
CA THR A 742 -30.10 16.97 22.65
C THR A 742 -29.56 18.01 21.68
N ASP A 743 -30.09 19.24 21.75
CA ASP A 743 -29.58 20.37 20.93
C ASP A 743 -28.12 20.74 21.26
N ILE A 744 -27.68 20.47 22.49
CA ILE A 744 -26.29 20.71 22.92
C ILE A 744 -25.36 19.66 22.31
N GLU A 745 -25.71 18.39 22.42
CA GLU A 745 -24.96 17.30 21.79
C GLU A 745 -24.88 17.46 20.26
N ARG A 746 -25.97 17.92 19.61
CA ARG A 746 -25.94 18.27 18.17
C ARG A 746 -24.98 19.42 17.85
N PHE A 747 -24.87 20.41 18.75
CA PHE A 747 -23.98 21.54 18.55
C PHE A 747 -22.51 21.14 18.74
N GLU A 748 -22.22 20.31 19.75
CA GLU A 748 -20.89 19.75 20.01
C GLU A 748 -20.42 18.87 18.84
N GLN A 749 -21.25 17.92 18.41
CA GLN A 749 -20.96 17.07 17.25
C GLN A 749 -20.71 17.90 15.97
N LYS A 750 -21.46 19.00 15.77
CA LYS A 750 -21.23 19.93 14.66
C LYS A 750 -19.88 20.66 14.73
N GLN A 751 -19.34 20.90 15.93
CA GLN A 751 -17.99 21.46 16.08
C GLN A 751 -16.95 20.39 15.77
N ASP A 752 -17.13 19.20 16.33
CA ASP A 752 -16.21 18.08 16.15
C ASP A 752 -16.04 17.69 14.67
N VAL A 753 -17.13 17.75 13.89
CA VAL A 753 -17.09 17.50 12.44
C VAL A 753 -16.34 18.58 11.69
N ARG A 754 -16.54 19.86 12.01
CA ARG A 754 -15.78 20.95 11.38
C ARG A 754 -14.29 20.86 11.69
N GLU A 755 -13.96 20.58 12.95
CA GLU A 755 -12.56 20.37 13.34
C GLU A 755 -11.98 19.17 12.58
N LEU A 756 -12.72 18.07 12.43
CA LEU A 756 -12.29 16.93 11.61
C LEU A 756 -12.09 17.28 10.12
N MET A 757 -12.91 18.16 9.54
CA MET A 757 -12.72 18.57 8.14
C MET A 757 -11.48 19.44 7.96
N ASP A 758 -11.26 20.42 8.84
CA ASP A 758 -10.02 21.23 8.86
C ASP A 758 -8.77 20.34 9.01
N ASP A 759 -8.89 19.30 9.85
CA ASP A 759 -7.85 18.30 10.09
C ASP A 759 -7.54 17.47 8.85
N MET A 760 -8.57 17.03 8.14
CA MET A 760 -8.45 16.29 6.90
C MET A 760 -7.83 17.15 5.79
N GLU A 761 -8.21 18.41 5.68
CA GLU A 761 -7.60 19.34 4.73
C GLU A 761 -6.09 19.42 4.96
N LEU A 762 -5.66 19.60 6.21
CA LEU A 762 -4.23 19.62 6.57
C LEU A 762 -3.52 18.28 6.32
N PHE A 763 -4.21 17.15 6.51
CA PHE A 763 -3.66 15.84 6.16
C PHE A 763 -3.41 15.73 4.67
N LEU A 764 -4.39 16.07 3.85
CA LEU A 764 -4.27 15.99 2.40
C LEU A 764 -3.29 17.01 1.84
N GLU A 765 -3.29 18.26 2.33
CA GLU A 765 -2.27 19.27 1.98
C GLU A 765 -0.85 18.75 2.20
N ARG A 766 -0.67 17.93 3.24
CA ARG A 766 0.59 17.27 3.52
C ARG A 766 0.78 16.06 2.61
N TRP A 767 -0.19 15.15 2.51
CA TRP A 767 -0.15 13.91 1.71
C TRP A 767 0.20 14.20 0.25
N HIS A 768 -0.36 15.27 -0.31
CA HIS A 768 -0.12 15.68 -1.68
C HIS A 768 1.04 16.65 -1.89
N HIS A 769 1.90 16.85 -0.88
CA HIS A 769 2.95 17.86 -0.80
C HIS A 769 3.21 18.71 -2.08
N PRO A 770 2.85 20.01 -2.09
CA PRO A 770 2.82 20.87 -3.28
C PRO A 770 4.20 21.43 -3.69
N ASN A 771 5.25 20.63 -3.57
CA ASN A 771 6.55 21.10 -4.02
C ASN A 771 6.56 21.02 -5.55
N ASP A 772 6.38 22.16 -6.20
CA ASP A 772 6.69 22.38 -7.62
C ASP A 772 8.04 21.71 -7.93
N LEU A 773 8.14 20.98 -9.04
CA LEU A 773 9.36 20.40 -9.60
C LEU A 773 10.56 21.35 -9.48
N SER A 774 10.34 22.67 -9.57
CA SER A 774 11.35 23.71 -9.38
C SER A 774 11.86 23.86 -7.94
N ALA A 775 10.98 23.78 -6.93
CA ALA A 775 11.33 23.79 -5.51
C ALA A 775 12.06 22.50 -5.13
N TRP A 776 11.61 21.33 -5.63
CA TRP A 776 12.32 20.06 -5.50
C TRP A 776 13.71 20.14 -6.12
N GLN A 777 13.83 20.49 -7.41
CA GLN A 777 15.12 20.64 -8.11
C GLN A 777 16.06 21.59 -7.35
N SER A 778 15.55 22.71 -6.82
CA SER A 778 16.37 23.67 -6.05
C SER A 778 16.80 23.17 -4.67
N SER A 779 16.00 22.31 -4.03
CA SER A 779 16.39 21.63 -2.78
C SER A 779 17.45 20.54 -3.04
N TYR A 780 17.47 20.05 -4.29
CA TYR A 780 18.40 19.08 -4.85
C TYR A 780 19.50 19.73 -5.69
N ASP A 781 19.80 21.02 -5.46
CA ASP A 781 21.01 21.70 -5.92
C ASP A 781 22.24 20.89 -5.46
N HIS A 782 22.53 19.78 -6.14
CA HIS A 782 23.81 19.13 -6.07
C HIS A 782 24.68 20.09 -6.84
N ALA A 783 25.25 21.07 -6.12
CA ALA A 783 26.02 22.21 -6.61
C ALA A 783 27.22 21.86 -7.53
N ARG A 784 27.34 20.58 -7.93
CA ARG A 784 28.38 19.95 -8.71
C ARG A 784 27.87 19.23 -9.97
N PHE A 785 26.56 18.97 -10.14
CA PHE A 785 25.96 18.33 -11.35
C PHE A 785 24.78 19.08 -11.97
N ASP A 786 24.28 20.11 -11.29
CA ASP A 786 23.14 21.02 -11.56
C ASP A 786 23.03 21.67 -12.98
N GLU A 787 23.94 21.39 -13.91
CA GLU A 787 24.01 22.06 -15.21
C GLU A 787 23.56 21.20 -16.41
N ARG A 788 23.10 19.97 -16.20
CA ARG A 788 22.63 19.10 -17.29
C ARG A 788 21.13 19.21 -17.58
N THR A 789 20.32 19.76 -16.68
CA THR A 789 18.87 20.00 -16.85
C THR A 789 18.61 21.46 -17.25
N GLY A 790 18.91 21.83 -18.50
CA GLY A 790 18.82 23.24 -18.94
C GLY A 790 17.42 23.67 -19.41
N ALA A 791 17.04 24.92 -19.14
CA ALA A 791 15.78 25.58 -19.58
C ALA A 791 15.57 25.73 -21.11
N ALA A 792 16.38 25.04 -21.94
CA ALA A 792 16.33 25.09 -23.39
C ALA A 792 15.86 23.75 -24.02
N GLN A 793 15.24 22.88 -23.23
CA GLN A 793 14.67 21.61 -23.69
C GLN A 793 13.14 21.65 -23.70
N GLU A 794 12.58 21.14 -24.79
CA GLU A 794 11.16 20.92 -25.02
C GLU A 794 10.94 19.41 -24.80
N ILE A 795 10.58 19.01 -23.58
CA ILE A 795 10.01 17.69 -23.30
C ILE A 795 8.52 17.96 -23.13
N ALA A 796 7.71 17.22 -23.87
CA ALA A 796 6.28 17.26 -23.67
C ALA A 796 5.95 16.34 -22.49
N ILE A 797 5.05 16.84 -21.65
CA ILE A 797 4.41 16.08 -20.59
C ILE A 797 2.95 16.20 -20.96
N HIS A 798 2.30 15.05 -21.06
CA HIS A 798 0.90 14.87 -21.38
C HIS A 798 0.29 14.20 -20.16
N ALA A 799 -0.34 14.95 -19.27
CA ALA A 799 -0.82 14.37 -18.01
C ALA A 799 -2.18 14.88 -17.58
N GLY A 800 -3.01 14.01 -17.04
CA GLY A 800 -4.39 14.29 -16.68
C GLY A 800 -5.24 14.69 -17.87
N ASN A 801 -5.02 14.14 -19.07
CA ASN A 801 -5.85 14.50 -20.22
C ASN A 801 -6.82 13.36 -20.52
N ASP A 802 -7.98 13.39 -19.89
CA ASP A 802 -8.92 12.29 -19.90
C ASP A 802 -9.93 12.37 -21.04
N ASN A 803 -10.36 11.21 -21.50
CA ASN A 803 -11.47 11.08 -22.42
C ASN A 803 -12.61 10.31 -21.76
N ILE A 804 -13.56 11.06 -21.22
CA ILE A 804 -14.64 10.55 -20.36
C ILE A 804 -15.98 10.58 -21.09
N ASN A 805 -16.71 9.47 -21.04
CA ASN A 805 -18.09 9.35 -21.47
C ASN A 805 -18.98 8.93 -20.28
N GLY A 806 -19.91 9.79 -19.88
CA GLY A 806 -20.89 9.52 -18.82
C GLY A 806 -21.95 8.48 -19.23
N GLY A 807 -22.18 8.27 -20.53
CA GLY A 807 -23.04 7.20 -21.01
C GLY A 807 -24.53 7.52 -20.91
N ALA A 808 -25.31 6.73 -20.19
CA ALA A 808 -26.76 6.87 -20.12
C ALA A 808 -27.24 6.90 -18.67
N GLY A 809 -27.40 8.09 -18.12
CA GLY A 809 -27.87 8.30 -16.77
C GLY A 809 -28.09 9.77 -16.50
N ASP A 810 -28.45 10.12 -15.27
CA ASP A 810 -28.15 11.47 -14.78
C ASP A 810 -26.75 11.41 -14.12
N ASP A 811 -25.71 11.61 -14.94
CA ASP A 811 -24.31 11.32 -14.59
C ASP A 811 -23.59 12.55 -14.03
N HIS A 812 -22.63 12.33 -13.13
CA HIS A 812 -21.77 13.37 -12.59
C HIS A 812 -20.32 13.10 -12.93
N VAL A 813 -19.76 13.94 -13.79
CA VAL A 813 -18.37 13.82 -14.25
C VAL A 813 -17.57 15.01 -13.77
N LEU A 814 -16.49 14.71 -13.06
CA LEU A 814 -15.41 15.63 -12.75
C LEU A 814 -14.18 15.15 -13.49
N ALA A 815 -13.72 15.98 -14.43
CA ALA A 815 -12.70 15.59 -15.38
C ALA A 815 -11.32 15.52 -14.71
N ASP A 816 -10.95 16.54 -13.93
CA ASP A 816 -9.76 16.47 -13.07
C ASP A 816 -10.04 15.80 -11.70
N SER A 817 -9.29 16.20 -10.68
CA SER A 817 -9.41 15.73 -9.31
C SER A 817 -10.64 16.27 -8.55
N ASP A 818 -11.13 15.53 -7.54
CA ASP A 818 -12.04 16.08 -6.54
C ASP A 818 -11.82 15.51 -5.14
N SER A 819 -12.33 16.26 -4.16
CA SER A 819 -12.47 15.79 -2.79
C SER A 819 -13.90 15.96 -2.31
N LEU A 820 -14.50 14.85 -1.89
CA LEU A 820 -15.87 14.79 -1.42
C LEU A 820 -15.90 14.28 0.02
N ALA A 821 -16.50 15.05 0.93
CA ALA A 821 -16.65 14.67 2.33
C ALA A 821 -18.12 14.50 2.73
N VAL A 822 -18.44 13.31 3.27
CA VAL A 822 -19.81 12.86 3.49
C VAL A 822 -19.96 12.18 4.85
N THR A 823 -20.61 12.86 5.80
CA THR A 823 -20.78 12.31 7.15
C THR A 823 -21.91 11.27 7.25
N ILE A 824 -21.59 10.11 7.86
CA ILE A 824 -22.55 9.06 8.24
C ILE A 824 -22.79 9.05 9.75
N GLN A 825 -24.05 8.94 10.16
CA GLN A 825 -24.42 8.69 11.54
C GLN A 825 -24.89 7.25 11.73
N VAL A 826 -24.37 6.57 12.74
CA VAL A 826 -24.68 5.16 13.03
C VAL A 826 -25.59 5.09 14.27
N GLN A 827 -26.81 4.58 14.08
CA GLN A 827 -27.77 4.35 15.19
C GLN A 827 -27.51 3.01 15.90
N ALA A 828 -27.05 2.03 15.12
CA ALA A 828 -26.56 0.71 15.48
C ALA A 828 -25.68 0.21 14.32
N PRO A 829 -24.75 -0.75 14.49
CA PRO A 829 -23.87 -1.22 13.41
C PRO A 829 -24.60 -1.64 12.12
N GLN A 830 -25.88 -2.00 12.20
CA GLN A 830 -26.72 -2.36 11.05
C GLN A 830 -27.78 -1.31 10.65
N GLN A 831 -27.77 -0.11 11.25
CA GLN A 831 -28.70 0.97 10.93
C GLN A 831 -27.96 2.31 10.80
N ARG A 832 -27.72 2.71 9.55
CA ARG A 832 -27.21 4.02 9.13
C ARG A 832 -28.37 5.03 9.06
N ASP A 833 -28.17 6.22 9.62
CA ASP A 833 -29.09 7.37 9.49
C ASP A 833 -28.42 8.42 8.61
N THR A 834 -28.99 8.64 7.43
CA THR A 834 -28.45 9.50 6.36
C THR A 834 -29.11 10.88 6.32
N GLU A 835 -30.00 11.21 7.27
CA GLU A 835 -30.64 12.52 7.32
C GLU A 835 -29.63 13.57 7.83
N VAL A 836 -28.73 14.01 6.92
CA VAL A 836 -27.77 15.10 7.16
C VAL A 836 -28.56 16.34 7.55
N ASP A 837 -28.35 16.85 8.76
CA ASP A 837 -28.97 18.11 9.17
C ASP A 837 -28.56 19.18 8.15
N PRO A 838 -29.52 19.91 7.53
CA PRO A 838 -29.26 20.81 6.39
C PRO A 838 -28.30 21.97 6.69
N GLU A 839 -27.91 22.16 7.95
CA GLU A 839 -26.85 23.06 8.41
C GLU A 839 -25.43 22.46 8.39
N TRP A 840 -25.27 21.15 8.26
CA TRP A 840 -23.99 20.49 7.99
C TRP A 840 -23.65 20.81 6.54
N LYS A 841 -22.73 21.76 6.37
CA LYS A 841 -22.23 22.08 5.05
C LYS A 841 -21.36 20.90 4.63
N VAL A 842 -21.55 20.46 3.39
CA VAL A 842 -20.45 19.78 2.69
C VAL A 842 -19.33 20.80 2.63
N GLU A 843 -18.19 20.41 3.14
CA GLU A 843 -16.97 21.18 3.01
C GLU A 843 -16.17 20.44 1.93
N PHE A 844 -15.87 21.14 0.85
CA PHE A 844 -14.86 20.70 -0.11
C PHE A 844 -13.51 20.95 0.53
N LEU A 845 -12.60 20.00 0.40
CA LEU A 845 -11.20 20.23 0.75
C LEU A 845 -10.57 21.01 -0.40
N ASN A 846 -9.56 21.84 -0.12
CA ASN A 846 -9.04 22.76 -1.13
C ASN A 846 -8.41 22.00 -2.32
N ARG A 847 -9.05 22.10 -3.48
CA ARG A 847 -8.75 21.33 -4.70
C ARG A 847 -7.38 21.62 -5.31
N THR A 848 -6.87 22.85 -5.16
CA THR A 848 -5.58 23.27 -5.77
C THR A 848 -4.37 22.43 -5.35
N PHE A 849 -4.48 21.61 -4.31
CA PHE A 849 -3.36 20.80 -3.85
C PHE A 849 -3.22 19.45 -4.56
N PHE A 850 -4.21 19.04 -5.35
CA PHE A 850 -4.27 17.69 -5.93
C PHE A 850 -4.07 17.67 -7.45
N GLU A 851 -3.99 18.85 -8.07
CA GLU A 851 -3.91 19.00 -9.52
C GLU A 851 -2.51 18.67 -10.06
N LEU A 852 -2.45 17.84 -11.11
CA LEU A 852 -1.21 17.50 -11.82
C LEU A 852 -0.49 18.74 -12.38
N THR A 853 -1.25 19.78 -12.76
CA THR A 853 -0.71 21.04 -13.29
C THR A 853 0.26 21.75 -12.32
N ASP A 854 0.08 21.63 -11.01
CA ASP A 854 0.97 22.24 -10.01
C ASP A 854 2.28 21.43 -9.80
N HIS A 855 2.31 20.16 -10.22
CA HIS A 855 3.50 19.30 -10.20
C HIS A 855 4.41 19.52 -11.40
N TYR A 856 3.86 19.81 -12.58
CA TYR A 856 4.59 19.90 -13.85
C TYR A 856 4.82 21.33 -14.35
N SER A 857 5.58 22.16 -13.63
CA SER A 857 5.90 23.52 -14.10
C SER A 857 7.03 23.55 -15.17
N ARG A 858 6.73 23.15 -16.40
CA ARG A 858 7.60 23.38 -17.57
C ARG A 858 6.94 24.19 -18.66
N ASN A 859 7.66 24.45 -19.74
CA ASN A 859 7.28 25.41 -20.78
C ASN A 859 5.90 25.07 -21.38
N LEU A 860 4.85 25.74 -20.89
CA LEU A 860 3.42 25.67 -21.25
C LEU A 860 3.09 25.87 -22.76
N ASN A 861 4.10 25.91 -23.64
CA ASN A 861 3.90 25.92 -25.09
C ASN A 861 4.12 24.54 -25.72
N VAL A 862 4.45 23.50 -24.93
CA VAL A 862 4.79 22.13 -25.40
C VAL A 862 4.05 21.05 -24.62
N SER A 863 3.90 21.18 -23.29
CA SER A 863 3.08 20.28 -22.47
C SER A 863 1.60 20.65 -22.55
N ASP A 864 0.73 19.64 -22.52
CA ASP A 864 -0.71 19.74 -22.26
C ASP A 864 -0.97 18.99 -20.94
N LEU A 865 -1.77 19.59 -20.07
CA LEU A 865 -2.04 19.07 -18.74
C LEU A 865 -3.50 19.35 -18.45
N ASN A 866 -4.26 18.40 -17.91
CA ASN A 866 -5.64 18.65 -17.48
C ASN A 866 -6.48 19.22 -18.66
N GLU A 867 -6.28 18.72 -19.89
CA GLU A 867 -7.04 19.10 -21.09
C GLU A 867 -8.05 18.02 -21.47
N ASP A 868 -9.18 17.99 -20.76
CA ASP A 868 -10.11 16.85 -20.84
C ASP A 868 -11.12 16.93 -21.97
N THR A 869 -11.60 15.75 -22.38
CA THR A 869 -12.76 15.60 -23.25
C THR A 869 -13.85 14.82 -22.51
N VAL A 870 -14.93 15.52 -22.14
CA VAL A 870 -16.08 14.94 -21.44
C VAL A 870 -17.32 14.95 -22.31
N LEU A 871 -17.96 13.79 -22.44
CA LEU A 871 -19.27 13.60 -23.04
C LEU A 871 -20.26 13.13 -21.95
N GLY A 872 -21.36 13.85 -21.71
CA GLY A 872 -22.38 13.45 -20.74
C GLY A 872 -23.18 12.25 -21.21
N GLY A 873 -23.71 12.33 -22.44
CA GLY A 873 -24.46 11.23 -23.03
C GLY A 873 -25.97 11.46 -22.90
N SER A 874 -26.74 10.50 -22.36
CA SER A 874 -28.19 10.66 -22.26
C SER A 874 -28.72 10.67 -20.84
N GLY A 875 -29.11 11.86 -20.40
CA GLY A 875 -29.93 12.14 -19.23
C GLY A 875 -29.67 13.58 -18.83
N ASN A 876 -29.76 13.93 -17.56
CA ASN A 876 -29.49 15.30 -17.11
C ASN A 876 -28.14 15.35 -16.43
N ASP A 877 -27.10 15.52 -17.24
CA ASP A 877 -25.74 15.31 -16.78
C ASP A 877 -25.14 16.56 -16.13
N ILE A 878 -24.18 16.35 -15.25
CA ILE A 878 -23.39 17.41 -14.63
C ILE A 878 -21.93 17.19 -14.98
N LEU A 879 -21.41 18.02 -15.88
CA LEU A 879 -20.05 17.91 -16.40
C LEU A 879 -19.20 19.07 -15.89
N MET A 880 -18.04 18.77 -15.31
CA MET A 880 -17.10 19.76 -14.82
C MET A 880 -15.71 19.51 -15.42
N GLY A 881 -15.22 20.46 -16.21
CA GLY A 881 -13.86 20.40 -16.80
C GLY A 881 -12.78 20.78 -15.78
N GLN A 882 -13.04 21.83 -15.00
CA GLN A 882 -12.15 22.35 -13.94
C GLN A 882 -10.93 23.11 -14.48
N PHE A 883 -9.75 22.50 -14.65
CA PHE A 883 -8.51 23.19 -15.00
C PHE A 883 -8.22 23.18 -16.51
N ASN A 884 -7.36 24.11 -16.94
CA ASN A 884 -6.94 24.28 -18.35
C ASN A 884 -8.07 24.21 -19.40
N ASP A 885 -7.79 23.70 -20.61
CA ASP A 885 -8.60 23.90 -21.81
C ASP A 885 -9.47 22.66 -22.10
N ASP A 886 -10.67 22.58 -21.52
CA ASP A 886 -11.55 21.39 -21.64
C ASP A 886 -12.47 21.39 -22.85
N THR A 887 -12.96 20.21 -23.21
CA THR A 887 -14.09 20.00 -24.13
C THR A 887 -15.25 19.29 -23.41
N LEU A 888 -16.34 20.01 -23.14
CA LEU A 888 -17.55 19.45 -22.50
C LEU A 888 -18.73 19.38 -23.47
N LEU A 889 -19.27 18.18 -23.67
CA LEU A 889 -20.41 17.91 -24.54
C LEU A 889 -21.54 17.29 -23.70
N GLY A 890 -22.67 17.98 -23.54
CA GLY A 890 -23.80 17.50 -22.74
C GLY A 890 -24.47 16.30 -23.40
N GLY A 891 -25.42 16.56 -24.30
CA GLY A 891 -26.03 15.48 -25.05
C GLY A 891 -27.46 15.79 -25.46
N PRO A 892 -28.31 14.78 -25.69
CA PRO A 892 -29.75 14.91 -25.44
C PRO A 892 -30.06 15.35 -23.99
N ASP A 893 -31.29 15.83 -23.77
CA ASP A 893 -31.83 16.17 -22.43
C ASP A 893 -31.20 17.42 -21.75
N ASP A 894 -31.51 17.68 -20.46
CA ASP A 894 -31.27 18.99 -19.81
C ASP A 894 -29.97 18.98 -18.97
N ASP A 895 -28.83 19.37 -19.56
CA ASP A 895 -27.50 19.23 -18.94
C ASP A 895 -26.99 20.48 -18.23
N LYS A 896 -26.04 20.29 -17.30
CA LYS A 896 -25.27 21.34 -16.65
C LYS A 896 -23.78 21.19 -16.95
N LEU A 897 -23.22 22.14 -17.71
CA LEU A 897 -21.81 22.13 -18.11
C LEU A 897 -21.07 23.27 -17.43
N LEU A 898 -20.05 22.95 -16.64
CA LEU A 898 -19.20 23.88 -15.92
C LEU A 898 -17.77 23.75 -16.45
N GLY A 899 -17.37 24.67 -17.32
CA GLY A 899 -16.03 24.65 -17.91
C GLY A 899 -14.94 24.78 -16.85
N GLY A 900 -15.06 25.75 -15.93
CA GLY A 900 -13.98 26.07 -15.00
C GLY A 900 -13.01 27.12 -15.56
N SER A 901 -11.71 26.88 -15.39
CA SER A 901 -10.62 27.76 -15.82
C SER A 901 -10.31 27.59 -17.33
N GLY A 902 -9.18 28.10 -17.83
CA GLY A 902 -8.78 28.04 -19.25
C GLY A 902 -9.80 28.48 -20.33
N THR A 903 -9.67 27.90 -21.52
CA THR A 903 -10.34 28.26 -22.79
C THR A 903 -11.23 27.13 -23.30
N ASN A 904 -12.32 26.90 -22.59
CA ASN A 904 -13.07 25.65 -22.75
C ASN A 904 -14.05 25.68 -23.94
N THR A 905 -14.19 24.53 -24.59
CA THR A 905 -15.13 24.24 -25.65
C THR A 905 -16.35 23.54 -25.06
N THR A 906 -17.51 24.20 -25.05
CA THR A 906 -18.73 23.61 -24.49
C THR A 906 -19.87 23.56 -25.51
N ASP A 907 -20.57 22.42 -25.57
CA ASP A 907 -21.80 22.24 -26.33
C ASP A 907 -22.80 21.42 -25.52
N GLY A 908 -23.84 22.08 -25.00
CA GLY A 908 -24.88 21.38 -24.25
C GLY A 908 -25.73 20.43 -25.11
N GLY A 909 -25.77 20.55 -26.44
CA GLY A 909 -26.61 19.67 -27.26
C GLY A 909 -28.11 20.02 -27.29
N ALA A 910 -29.00 19.03 -27.16
CA ALA A 910 -30.46 19.22 -27.15
C ALA A 910 -30.95 19.67 -25.76
N GLY A 911 -32.27 19.79 -25.54
CA GLY A 911 -32.79 20.19 -24.21
C GLY A 911 -32.55 21.64 -23.77
N THR A 912 -32.58 21.85 -22.45
CA THR A 912 -32.52 23.13 -21.72
C THR A 912 -31.32 23.17 -20.79
N ASN A 913 -30.18 23.57 -21.33
CA ASN A 913 -28.91 23.35 -20.63
C ASN A 913 -28.40 24.60 -19.90
N ASP A 914 -27.72 24.41 -18.77
CA ASP A 914 -27.02 25.43 -18.00
C ASP A 914 -25.51 25.34 -18.27
N VAL A 915 -25.04 26.09 -19.27
CA VAL A 915 -23.64 26.11 -19.69
C VAL A 915 -22.92 27.34 -19.13
N ARG A 916 -21.83 27.12 -18.38
CA ARG A 916 -21.02 28.15 -17.74
C ARG A 916 -19.53 27.93 -18.05
N ASN A 917 -18.94 28.79 -18.89
CA ASN A 917 -17.50 28.75 -19.24
C ASN A 917 -16.71 29.80 -18.45
N GLY A 918 -16.86 29.83 -17.12
CA GLY A 918 -16.08 30.73 -16.26
C GLY A 918 -15.73 30.04 -14.96
N SER A 919 -14.91 30.71 -14.14
CA SER A 919 -14.24 30.21 -12.92
C SER A 919 -15.16 29.80 -11.75
N GLU A 920 -16.32 29.22 -12.02
CA GLU A 920 -17.11 28.52 -11.01
C GLU A 920 -16.52 27.12 -10.84
N ASP A 921 -15.36 27.04 -10.20
CA ASP A 921 -14.62 25.79 -9.98
C ASP A 921 -15.16 25.03 -8.74
N THR A 922 -16.35 25.41 -8.24
CA THR A 922 -16.97 24.81 -7.05
C THR A 922 -18.43 24.44 -7.31
N PRO A 923 -18.83 23.17 -7.10
CA PRO A 923 -20.22 22.74 -7.28
C PRO A 923 -21.19 23.49 -6.36
N SER A 924 -22.38 23.81 -6.89
CA SER A 924 -23.45 24.37 -6.07
C SER A 924 -24.00 23.34 -5.10
N LYS A 925 -24.58 23.79 -3.96
CA LYS A 925 -25.19 22.90 -2.95
C LYS A 925 -26.11 21.81 -3.52
N GLU A 926 -26.90 22.13 -4.55
CA GLU A 926 -27.80 21.16 -5.19
C GLU A 926 -27.03 20.01 -5.86
N VAL A 927 -25.92 20.31 -6.53
CA VAL A 927 -25.05 19.31 -7.16
C VAL A 927 -24.34 18.46 -6.11
N LEU A 928 -23.83 19.11 -5.08
CA LEU A 928 -23.26 18.43 -3.92
C LEU A 928 -24.21 17.44 -3.25
N ASP A 929 -25.47 17.85 -3.07
CA ASP A 929 -26.47 16.98 -2.45
C ASP A 929 -26.79 15.77 -3.36
N LEU A 930 -26.68 15.91 -4.68
CA LEU A 930 -26.82 14.80 -5.62
C LEU A 930 -25.58 13.88 -5.64
N MET A 931 -24.36 14.44 -5.64
CA MET A 931 -23.10 13.65 -5.58
C MET A 931 -23.04 12.77 -4.33
N LYS A 932 -23.52 13.28 -3.18
CA LYS A 932 -23.70 12.46 -1.97
C LYS A 932 -24.59 11.26 -2.22
N ASP A 933 -25.77 11.50 -2.79
CA ASP A 933 -26.74 10.44 -2.99
C ASP A 933 -26.15 9.36 -3.91
N ARG A 934 -25.25 9.71 -4.85
CA ARG A 934 -24.49 8.74 -5.66
C ARG A 934 -23.47 7.96 -4.82
N LEU A 935 -22.49 8.64 -4.22
CA LEU A 935 -21.45 8.02 -3.38
C LEU A 935 -22.02 7.16 -2.24
N PHE A 936 -23.22 7.48 -1.75
CA PHE A 936 -23.89 6.70 -0.71
C PHE A 936 -24.59 5.44 -1.20
N ASN A 937 -25.12 5.47 -2.42
CA ASN A 937 -25.82 4.32 -2.98
C ASN A 937 -24.83 3.31 -3.61
N SER A 938 -23.61 3.75 -3.94
CA SER A 938 -22.44 2.93 -4.32
C SER A 938 -21.56 2.56 -3.09
N GLN A 939 -22.17 2.28 -1.93
CA GLN A 939 -21.40 1.87 -0.74
C GLN A 939 -21.38 0.37 -0.57
N GLU A 940 -20.18 -0.19 -0.73
CA GLU A 940 -19.90 -1.61 -0.68
C GLU A 940 -20.29 -2.33 0.62
N PRO A 941 -20.58 -3.64 0.54
CA PRO A 941 -20.79 -4.50 1.70
C PRO A 941 -19.64 -4.43 2.72
N TRP A 942 -18.38 -4.44 2.29
CA TRP A 942 -17.19 -4.46 3.16
C TRP A 942 -17.08 -3.22 4.06
N ILE A 943 -17.56 -2.06 3.62
CA ILE A 943 -17.63 -0.83 4.43
C ILE A 943 -18.49 -1.07 5.69
N ASN A 944 -19.56 -1.86 5.58
CA ASN A 944 -20.40 -2.20 6.72
C ASN A 944 -19.69 -3.11 7.73
N GLU A 945 -18.92 -4.08 7.24
CA GLU A 945 -18.14 -4.98 8.08
C GLU A 945 -17.09 -4.21 8.86
N LEU A 946 -16.40 -3.31 8.18
CA LEU A 946 -15.37 -2.48 8.78
C LEU A 946 -15.92 -1.54 9.86
N ILE A 947 -17.06 -0.88 9.59
CA ILE A 947 -17.76 -0.04 10.58
C ILE A 947 -18.12 -0.85 11.83
N ARG A 948 -18.54 -2.10 11.66
CA ARG A 948 -18.89 -2.99 12.77
C ARG A 948 -17.66 -3.36 13.60
N ASP A 949 -16.55 -3.68 12.94
CA ASP A 949 -15.31 -4.09 13.61
C ASP A 949 -14.71 -2.92 14.40
N ILE A 950 -14.82 -1.69 13.88
CA ILE A 950 -14.47 -0.46 14.58
C ILE A 950 -15.31 -0.26 15.87
N ASP A 951 -16.63 -0.50 15.83
CA ASP A 951 -17.51 -0.39 17.02
C ASP A 951 -17.26 -1.52 18.05
N GLY A 952 -16.83 -2.69 17.57
CA GLY A 952 -16.52 -3.87 18.38
C GLY A 952 -15.14 -3.87 19.06
N ALA A 953 -14.23 -3.01 18.62
CA ALA A 953 -12.85 -2.96 19.11
C ALA A 953 -12.79 -2.68 20.64
N PRO A 954 -11.93 -3.39 21.41
CA PRO A 954 -11.82 -3.19 22.86
C PRO A 954 -11.40 -1.76 23.25
N GLU A 955 -11.84 -1.26 24.41
CA GLU A 955 -11.57 0.13 24.90
C GLU A 955 -10.09 0.57 24.89
N SER A 956 -9.13 -0.36 24.78
CA SER A 956 -7.70 -0.06 24.65
C SER A 956 -7.23 0.20 23.21
N THR A 957 -7.94 -0.31 22.20
CA THR A 957 -7.73 -0.08 20.76
C THR A 957 -8.78 0.86 20.15
N SER A 958 -9.94 1.02 20.80
CA SER A 958 -11.09 1.83 20.35
C SER A 958 -10.93 3.35 20.47
N HIS A 959 -9.69 3.81 20.51
CA HIS A 959 -9.37 5.22 20.60
C HIS A 959 -9.24 5.75 19.18
N VAL A 960 -10.36 5.71 18.45
CA VAL A 960 -10.46 6.30 17.12
C VAL A 960 -10.71 7.78 17.30
N TYR A 961 -9.92 8.61 16.63
CA TYR A 961 -9.88 10.03 16.91
C TYR A 961 -9.81 10.84 15.62
N THR A 962 -10.04 12.15 15.72
CA THR A 962 -9.93 13.06 14.58
C THR A 962 -8.47 13.22 14.15
N LEU A 963 -8.18 14.02 13.10
CA LEU A 963 -6.96 13.90 12.29
C LEU A 963 -6.07 15.18 12.31
N SER A 964 -5.95 15.93 13.41
CA SER A 964 -5.31 17.29 13.44
C SER A 964 -3.77 17.40 13.57
N ALA A 965 -2.97 16.34 13.71
CA ALA A 965 -1.62 16.48 14.31
C ALA A 965 -0.46 16.50 13.30
N LEU A 966 -0.69 16.96 12.07
CA LEU A 966 0.37 17.01 11.06
C LEU A 966 1.15 18.34 10.97
N SER A 967 0.87 19.33 11.83
CA SER A 967 1.43 20.71 11.74
C SER A 967 2.66 21.03 12.62
N GLY A 968 3.64 20.12 12.70
CA GLY A 968 4.84 20.28 13.54
C GLY A 968 6.09 20.89 12.88
N ASN A 969 6.09 22.20 12.58
CA ASN A 969 7.30 23.05 12.34
C ASN A 969 8.33 22.63 11.27
N LEU A 970 7.94 22.61 10.00
CA LEU A 970 8.81 22.78 8.84
C LEU A 970 7.94 23.64 7.92
N PHE A 971 8.06 24.96 7.78
CA PHE A 971 9.01 25.67 6.95
C PHE A 971 8.84 27.18 7.21
N GLU A 972 9.76 27.80 7.97
CA GLU A 972 10.23 29.19 7.80
C GLU A 972 11.16 29.54 8.99
N ALA A 973 12.46 29.68 8.73
CA ALA A 973 13.33 30.63 9.44
C ALA A 973 14.74 30.75 8.77
N GLU A 974 14.80 31.22 7.53
CA GLU A 974 15.75 32.32 7.29
C GLU A 974 15.17 33.54 8.03
N PRO A 975 15.96 34.34 8.77
CA PRO A 975 15.43 35.31 9.70
C PRO A 975 14.84 36.51 8.94
N ALA A 976 13.54 36.48 8.64
CA ALA A 976 12.82 37.67 8.21
C ALA A 976 12.69 38.64 9.41
N PRO A 977 12.93 39.95 9.20
CA PRO A 977 13.03 40.91 10.28
C PRO A 977 11.65 41.27 10.86
N ALA A 978 11.43 40.87 12.11
CA ALA A 978 10.58 41.51 13.11
C ALA A 978 9.32 42.27 12.62
N GLU A 979 8.19 41.59 12.56
CA GLU A 979 6.88 42.20 12.86
C GLU A 979 5.91 41.14 13.43
N VAL A 980 5.92 41.00 14.76
CA VAL A 980 4.93 40.21 15.52
C VAL A 980 3.72 41.10 15.80
N ILE A 981 2.52 40.66 15.43
CA ILE A 981 1.24 41.25 15.88
C ILE A 981 0.45 40.22 16.69
N SER A 982 0.70 40.25 18.00
CA SER A 982 -0.12 39.88 19.17
C SER A 982 -0.91 38.56 19.26
N SER A 983 -0.53 37.76 20.27
CA SER A 983 -1.44 37.12 21.23
C SER A 983 -0.92 37.43 22.66
N ASP A 984 -1.55 38.36 23.39
CA ASP A 984 -1.29 38.67 24.82
C ASP A 984 -2.22 37.72 25.64
N VAL A 985 -1.89 37.01 26.73
CA VAL A 985 -1.90 37.44 28.16
C VAL A 985 -1.69 36.20 29.07
N LEU A 986 -1.02 36.35 30.24
CA LEU A 986 -1.19 35.50 31.44
C LEU A 986 -1.22 36.38 32.71
N ALA A 987 -2.13 36.06 33.66
CA ALA A 987 -2.37 36.83 34.90
C ALA A 987 -2.13 36.00 36.18
N ASN A 988 -1.51 36.59 37.22
CA ASN A 988 -1.44 36.00 38.58
C ASN A 988 -1.66 37.08 39.66
N ASN A 989 -2.39 36.72 40.72
CA ASN A 989 -2.82 37.55 41.84
C ASN A 989 -2.14 37.10 43.16
N VAL A 990 -1.24 37.94 43.70
CA VAL A 990 -0.76 37.76 45.10
C VAL A 990 -0.75 39.08 45.92
N SER A 991 -1.07 40.23 45.32
CA SER A 991 -0.97 41.53 46.04
C SER A 991 -2.09 42.55 45.75
N GLY A 992 -3.13 42.19 44.98
CA GLY A 992 -4.19 43.12 44.59
C GLY A 992 -3.81 44.11 43.47
N ALA A 993 -2.70 43.87 42.78
CA ALA A 993 -2.39 44.45 41.48
C ALA A 993 -2.52 43.36 40.41
N TRP A 994 -3.17 43.67 39.29
CA TRP A 994 -3.22 42.82 38.11
C TRP A 994 -2.24 43.39 37.08
N GLU A 995 -1.50 42.52 36.39
CA GLU A 995 -0.48 42.90 35.40
C GLU A 995 -0.84 42.27 34.04
N VAL A 996 -0.57 42.97 32.95
CA VAL A 996 -0.65 42.42 31.58
C VAL A 996 0.75 42.46 30.98
N GLY A 997 1.19 41.31 30.48
CA GLY A 997 2.43 41.17 29.73
C GLY A 997 2.18 41.37 28.24
N ARG A 998 2.85 42.35 27.64
CA ARG A 998 2.83 42.58 26.19
C ARG A 998 4.17 42.18 25.60
N PHE A 999 4.17 41.29 24.61
CA PHE A 999 5.39 41.01 23.86
C PHE A 999 5.69 42.14 22.88
N THR A 1000 6.92 42.66 22.96
CA THR A 1000 7.45 43.65 22.00
C THR A 1000 8.72 43.09 21.36
N THR A 1001 9.19 43.70 20.28
CA THR A 1001 10.48 43.36 19.64
C THR A 1001 11.70 43.54 20.57
N ALA A 1002 11.53 44.13 21.75
CA ALA A 1002 12.54 44.27 22.80
C ALA A 1002 12.37 43.25 23.96
N GLY A 1003 11.44 42.30 23.86
CA GLY A 1003 11.07 41.32 24.88
C GLY A 1003 9.71 41.60 25.55
N LEU A 1004 9.33 40.73 26.50
CA LEU A 1004 8.10 40.85 27.30
C LEU A 1004 8.15 42.11 28.18
N GLN A 1005 7.25 43.06 27.93
CA GLN A 1005 7.05 44.22 28.79
C GLN A 1005 5.80 44.03 29.63
N VAL A 1006 5.99 43.93 30.94
CA VAL A 1006 4.91 43.84 31.91
C VAL A 1006 4.49 45.26 32.30
N ALA A 1007 3.21 45.58 32.11
CA ALA A 1007 2.62 46.86 32.53
C ALA A 1007 1.56 46.64 33.61
N ASP A 1008 1.62 47.47 34.66
CA ASP A 1008 0.65 47.47 35.76
C ASP A 1008 -0.75 47.87 35.23
N TRP A 1009 -1.72 46.94 35.30
CA TRP A 1009 -3.12 47.11 34.86
C TRP A 1009 -3.96 47.93 35.87
N GLY A 1010 -3.32 48.42 36.94
CA GLY A 1010 -3.87 49.31 37.97
C GLY A 1010 -4.32 48.58 39.24
N GLN A 1011 -4.44 49.32 40.35
CA GLN A 1011 -4.99 48.78 41.60
C GLN A 1011 -6.51 48.76 41.54
N TRP A 1012 -7.08 47.58 41.36
CA TRP A 1012 -8.52 47.37 41.49
C TRP A 1012 -8.89 47.26 42.97
N ALA A 1013 -9.99 47.90 43.38
CA ALA A 1013 -10.43 47.84 44.77
C ALA A 1013 -10.75 46.38 45.15
N THR A 1014 -10.08 45.86 46.19
CA THR A 1014 -10.17 44.48 46.69
C THR A 1014 -11.53 44.10 47.32
N THR A 1015 -12.62 44.71 46.86
CA THR A 1015 -13.97 44.53 47.41
C THR A 1015 -15.06 44.27 46.36
N THR A 1016 -14.70 44.08 45.08
CA THR A 1016 -15.60 43.50 44.06
C THR A 1016 -15.24 42.04 43.84
N GLY A 1017 -16.03 41.13 44.40
CA GLY A 1017 -15.93 39.69 44.11
C GLY A 1017 -16.48 39.42 42.72
N TRP A 1018 -15.59 39.02 41.81
CA TRP A 1018 -15.95 38.52 40.49
C TRP A 1018 -15.95 36.99 40.57
N ASP A 1019 -17.05 36.37 40.17
CA ASP A 1019 -17.24 34.92 40.33
C ASP A 1019 -16.68 34.13 39.13
N TYR A 1020 -16.54 34.76 37.96
CA TYR A 1020 -16.06 34.17 36.71
C TYR A 1020 -15.37 35.24 35.87
N ILE A 1021 -14.24 34.93 35.24
CA ILE A 1021 -13.49 35.80 34.31
C ILE A 1021 -13.08 34.94 33.11
N MET A 1022 -13.39 35.39 31.89
CA MET A 1022 -12.93 34.82 30.62
C MET A 1022 -12.36 35.93 29.74
N VAL A 1023 -11.39 35.59 28.91
CA VAL A 1023 -10.72 36.50 27.97
C VAL A 1023 -10.82 35.89 26.57
N GLY A 1024 -11.16 36.70 25.57
CA GLY A 1024 -11.28 36.28 24.17
C GLY A 1024 -11.88 37.38 23.30
N ASP A 1025 -11.74 37.28 21.98
CA ASP A 1025 -12.34 38.25 21.04
C ASP A 1025 -13.83 37.93 20.81
N PHE A 1026 -14.68 38.39 21.74
CA PHE A 1026 -16.11 38.08 21.73
C PHE A 1026 -16.92 38.94 20.74
N ASP A 1027 -16.35 39.99 20.16
CA ASP A 1027 -17.03 40.85 19.17
C ASP A 1027 -16.38 40.86 17.77
N GLY A 1028 -15.32 40.07 17.58
CA GLY A 1028 -14.69 39.79 16.28
C GLY A 1028 -13.87 40.96 15.74
N ASP A 1029 -13.36 41.82 16.61
CA ASP A 1029 -12.61 43.03 16.22
C ASP A 1029 -11.08 42.81 16.14
N GLY A 1030 -10.64 41.58 16.37
CA GLY A 1030 -9.24 41.16 16.40
C GLY A 1030 -8.52 41.52 17.70
N ARG A 1031 -9.24 41.91 18.77
CA ARG A 1031 -8.68 42.21 20.09
C ARG A 1031 -9.38 41.41 21.17
N GLU A 1032 -8.62 40.96 22.16
CA GLU A 1032 -9.19 40.23 23.27
C GLU A 1032 -9.99 41.14 24.23
N ASP A 1033 -11.25 40.75 24.46
CA ASP A 1033 -12.17 41.32 25.43
C ASP A 1033 -12.18 40.51 26.74
N VAL A 1034 -12.54 41.16 27.86
CA VAL A 1034 -12.64 40.48 29.16
C VAL A 1034 -14.09 40.46 29.64
N ILE A 1035 -14.65 39.26 29.77
CA ILE A 1035 -15.98 39.04 30.32
C ILE A 1035 -15.86 38.59 31.76
N ALA A 1036 -16.61 39.23 32.66
CA ALA A 1036 -16.63 38.85 34.06
C ALA A 1036 -18.03 38.95 34.68
N ARG A 1037 -18.29 38.12 35.70
CA ARG A 1037 -19.59 38.09 36.42
C ARG A 1037 -19.48 38.69 37.83
N ASN A 1038 -20.37 39.63 38.16
CA ASN A 1038 -20.42 40.27 39.49
C ASN A 1038 -21.86 40.58 39.91
N ASN A 1039 -22.26 40.12 41.10
CA ASN A 1039 -23.61 40.24 41.66
C ASN A 1039 -24.71 39.72 40.72
N GLY A 1040 -24.47 38.54 40.12
CA GLY A 1040 -25.37 37.87 39.19
C GLY A 1040 -25.25 38.34 37.74
N LYS A 1041 -24.78 39.57 37.51
CA LYS A 1041 -24.75 40.26 36.22
C LYS A 1041 -23.44 40.04 35.46
N TRP A 1042 -23.53 39.95 34.14
CA TRP A 1042 -22.38 39.86 33.24
C TRP A 1042 -21.91 41.24 32.78
N TRP A 1043 -20.60 41.42 32.75
CA TRP A 1043 -19.91 42.63 32.32
C TRP A 1043 -18.88 42.26 31.27
N VAL A 1044 -18.78 43.06 30.21
CA VAL A 1044 -17.76 42.94 29.17
C VAL A 1044 -16.89 44.19 29.24
N THR A 1045 -15.58 44.01 29.28
CA THR A 1045 -14.58 45.08 29.34
C THR A 1045 -13.73 45.04 28.10
N ARG A 1046 -13.77 46.13 27.33
CA ARG A 1046 -13.20 46.21 25.98
C ARG A 1046 -12.14 47.26 25.88
N GLU A 1047 -11.13 47.07 25.05
CA GLU A 1047 -10.16 48.11 24.74
C GLU A 1047 -10.75 49.09 23.73
N VAL A 1048 -10.79 50.39 24.08
CA VAL A 1048 -11.21 51.45 23.18
C VAL A 1048 -10.19 52.58 23.25
N ASN A 1049 -9.39 52.75 22.18
CA ASN A 1049 -8.39 53.82 22.04
C ASN A 1049 -7.33 53.86 23.17
N GLY A 1050 -6.78 52.71 23.55
CA GLY A 1050 -5.79 52.60 24.63
C GLY A 1050 -6.39 52.65 26.03
N GLN A 1051 -7.72 52.59 26.17
CA GLN A 1051 -8.41 52.59 27.46
C GLN A 1051 -9.46 51.48 27.52
N PHE A 1052 -9.47 50.71 28.61
CA PHE A 1052 -10.45 49.66 28.81
C PHE A 1052 -11.77 50.21 29.37
N VAL A 1053 -12.90 49.89 28.73
CA VAL A 1053 -14.25 50.35 29.09
C VAL A 1053 -15.15 49.15 29.42
N SER A 1054 -15.60 49.06 30.67
CA SER A 1054 -16.55 48.02 31.10
C SER A 1054 -18.00 48.44 30.87
N THR A 1055 -18.77 47.59 30.20
CA THR A 1055 -20.21 47.74 29.96
C THR A 1055 -20.96 46.54 30.53
N GLN A 1056 -22.09 46.78 31.21
CA GLN A 1056 -22.96 45.69 31.66
C GLN A 1056 -23.64 45.07 30.44
N TRP A 1057 -23.36 43.80 30.17
CA TRP A 1057 -23.87 43.08 29.01
C TRP A 1057 -25.24 42.45 29.28
N GLY A 1058 -25.45 41.92 30.50
CA GLY A 1058 -26.69 41.25 30.87
C GLY A 1058 -26.88 41.07 32.38
N ASN A 1059 -28.05 40.55 32.78
CA ASN A 1059 -28.35 40.15 34.16
C ASN A 1059 -28.11 38.66 34.38
#